data_AF-A0A2B5IVU2-F1
#
_entry.id   AF-A0A2B5IVU2-F1
#
_cell.length_a   1.000
_cell.length_b   1.000
_cell.length_c   1.000
_cell.angle_alpha   90.00
_cell.angle_beta   90.00
_cell.angle_gamma   90.00
#
_symmetry.space_group_name_H-M   'P 1'
#
loop_
_entity.id
_entity.type
_entity.pdbx_description
1 polymer ?
#
loop_
_entity_poly.entity_id
_entity_poly.type
_entity_poly.pdbx_seq_one_letter_code
_entity_poly.pdbx_strand_id
1 'polypeptide(L)'
;MKKLFSFLLFVFVIFSANNISFADEVIPFNKSFFAYNEPSFTSAKGNGGAQYGPQKALTVKEKRSDGWWKIGTWEGDKWINTDGEKKKIEKPYITFAEPKFTSPKGNNGNVIAPQVVTAIDGQEDGWLKIQTNEGDKWIFLNSEAVKVDKNFYAYNEPSFTSEKASGGNQYGPQKSLVVKEKRTNGWWKVATYEGDKWVNLDGELKAFDKPFLVFYEPVFASQKGNMEVPYSPTTIRVIEGNTKGWLKVQTWEGDKWMYPGVAETVAVNNDFSTYSEPSFTSVKGSSYGPQKFLPVVEKRQDGWWKIVTANEGIKWAAPNGARMKVDVSFTTFDEPYLESVKRTRYLPQTVTVYDGKKTTQGDFYLIATYEGQKWMSMNAEKEFNEKRDPMRKELGYNETEIGPDKTPQQRVAEVKAALRAQGLEDEFEVLKIPTEEEKAEFLRKEAEKQNNTPQGARASTVTSSWNIPDNWVQKGDIVVTAGNGYGIVGHVGIIGKDFTETQGFSGANKGEYLLVHAPGKTASPAVQIMPLSKWEFIHKGNQHYSQFLYLRVKNAKAMAFKAADVAYNNYYNNSSKFKYDVFASSAKTNDNNIYSAKLVYLSYLHAGYNIFPTGFFYLLHPYDYISPITTAHKLTLYFHGEGGKWWG
;
A
#
# COMPACT_ATOMS: atom_id res chain seq x y z
N MET A 1 -79.16 23.32 -7.33
CA MET A 1 -79.54 22.45 -6.19
C MET A 1 -78.38 22.43 -5.20
N LYS A 2 -78.35 23.34 -4.21
CA LYS A 2 -78.86 23.14 -2.83
C LYS A 2 -78.43 21.79 -2.23
N LYS A 3 -77.37 21.80 -1.41
CA LYS A 3 -77.48 21.69 0.06
C LYS A 3 -76.11 21.93 0.72
N LEU A 4 -75.93 23.15 1.22
CA LEU A 4 -75.12 23.44 2.41
C LEU A 4 -75.75 22.65 3.58
N PHE A 5 -74.96 21.86 4.29
CA PHE A 5 -75.24 21.48 5.67
C PHE A 5 -74.06 21.98 6.52
N SER A 6 -74.25 23.19 7.03
CA SER A 6 -73.46 23.76 8.12
C SER A 6 -73.83 22.98 9.38
N PHE A 7 -72.99 22.04 9.81
CA PHE A 7 -73.07 21.50 11.16
C PHE A 7 -72.14 22.32 12.05
N LEU A 8 -72.79 23.15 12.87
CA LEU A 8 -72.20 23.99 13.89
C LEU A 8 -71.49 23.07 14.91
N LEU A 9 -70.18 22.88 14.78
CA LEU A 9 -69.37 22.23 15.81
C LEU A 9 -69.16 23.25 16.93
N PHE A 10 -69.93 23.11 18.00
CA PHE A 10 -69.69 23.78 19.27
C PHE A 10 -68.37 23.23 19.85
N VAL A 11 -67.24 23.77 19.38
CA VAL A 11 -65.97 23.62 20.10
C VAL A 11 -66.09 24.53 21.31
N PHE A 12 -66.42 23.95 22.46
CA PHE A 12 -66.08 24.55 23.75
C PHE A 12 -64.55 24.61 23.80
N VAL A 13 -63.98 25.66 23.21
CA VAL A 13 -62.64 26.11 23.56
C VAL A 13 -62.80 26.57 24.99
N ILE A 14 -62.41 25.73 25.94
CA ILE A 14 -62.09 26.22 27.28
C ILE A 14 -60.89 27.13 27.05
N PHE A 15 -61.18 28.41 26.82
CA PHE A 15 -60.24 29.48 27.07
C PHE A 15 -59.94 29.37 28.56
N SER A 16 -58.86 28.69 28.93
CA SER A 16 -58.13 29.04 30.14
C SER A 16 -57.60 30.45 29.89
N ALA A 17 -58.44 31.44 30.19
CA ALA A 17 -57.98 32.78 30.46
C ALA A 17 -57.03 32.65 31.65
N ASN A 18 -55.74 32.47 31.39
CA ASN A 18 -54.72 32.70 32.38
C ASN A 18 -54.92 34.15 32.79
N ASN A 19 -55.45 34.38 34.00
CA ASN A 19 -55.59 35.72 34.53
C ASN A 19 -54.17 36.24 34.75
N ILE A 20 -53.71 37.05 33.79
CA ILE A 20 -52.45 37.77 33.89
C ILE A 20 -52.81 39.16 34.38
N SER A 21 -52.35 39.52 35.59
CA SER A 21 -52.47 40.89 36.09
C SER A 21 -51.18 41.64 35.79
N PHE A 22 -51.29 42.77 35.07
CA PHE A 22 -50.19 43.69 34.82
C PHE A 22 -50.34 44.93 35.68
N ALA A 23 -49.44 45.10 36.64
CA ALA A 23 -49.24 46.31 37.42
C ALA A 23 -47.88 46.22 38.12
N ASP A 24 -47.09 47.29 38.08
CA ASP A 24 -45.87 47.40 38.90
C ASP A 24 -46.29 47.60 40.36
N GLU A 25 -46.38 46.49 41.09
CA GLU A 25 -46.74 46.45 42.51
C GLU A 25 -45.47 46.23 43.34
N VAL A 26 -45.23 47.09 44.33
CA VAL A 26 -44.10 46.92 45.26
C VAL A 26 -44.61 46.37 46.58
N ILE A 27 -44.20 45.14 46.91
CA ILE A 27 -44.67 44.43 48.12
C ILE A 27 -43.51 44.05 49.03
N PRO A 28 -43.70 43.99 50.37
CA PRO A 28 -42.77 43.30 51.24
C PRO A 28 -42.82 41.79 50.98
N PHE A 29 -41.66 41.14 50.83
CA PHE A 29 -41.52 39.72 50.55
C PHE A 29 -40.63 39.04 51.60
N ASN A 30 -41.25 38.47 52.64
CA ASN A 30 -40.56 38.05 53.87
C ASN A 30 -39.97 36.62 53.83
N LYS A 31 -39.72 36.07 52.65
CA LYS A 31 -39.16 34.71 52.47
C LYS A 31 -37.96 34.76 51.53
N SER A 32 -37.02 33.84 51.70
CA SER A 32 -35.97 33.62 50.69
C SER A 32 -36.56 32.92 49.47
N PHE A 33 -36.04 33.23 48.28
CA PHE A 33 -36.54 32.66 47.02
C PHE A 33 -35.43 32.51 45.97
N PHE A 34 -35.61 31.56 45.05
CA PHE A 34 -34.87 31.51 43.80
C PHE A 34 -35.58 32.33 42.73
N ALA A 35 -34.80 33.01 41.89
CA ALA A 35 -35.30 33.70 40.71
C ALA A 35 -34.79 33.00 39.44
N TYR A 36 -35.61 32.96 38.40
CA TYR A 36 -35.39 32.21 37.17
C TYR A 36 -35.44 33.16 35.95
N ASN A 37 -34.68 32.87 34.90
CA ASN A 37 -34.69 33.68 33.68
C ASN A 37 -36.00 33.54 32.89
N GLU A 38 -36.65 32.38 32.97
CA GLU A 38 -37.93 32.06 32.36
C GLU A 38 -38.91 31.51 33.42
N PRO A 39 -40.24 31.54 33.19
CA PRO A 39 -41.23 31.00 34.11
C PRO A 39 -41.25 29.46 34.06
N SER A 40 -40.16 28.85 34.51
CA SER A 40 -39.94 27.41 34.55
C SER A 40 -38.90 27.06 35.61
N PHE A 41 -39.15 26.02 36.40
CA PHE A 41 -38.18 25.52 37.39
C PHE A 41 -36.92 24.90 36.78
N THR A 42 -36.93 24.57 35.48
CA THR A 42 -35.74 24.09 34.74
C THR A 42 -35.06 25.21 33.96
N SER A 43 -35.48 26.47 34.14
CA SER A 43 -34.76 27.63 33.61
C SER A 43 -33.48 27.88 34.41
N ALA A 44 -32.49 28.50 33.77
CA ALA A 44 -31.34 29.06 34.47
C ALA A 44 -31.77 29.99 35.60
N LYS A 45 -31.11 29.82 36.75
CA LYS A 45 -31.32 30.63 37.95
C LYS A 45 -30.57 31.95 37.83
N GLY A 46 -31.20 33.04 38.25
CA GLY A 46 -30.53 34.34 38.45
C GLY A 46 -29.60 34.33 39.66
N ASN A 47 -28.91 35.44 39.90
CA ASN A 47 -28.04 35.69 41.05
C ASN A 47 -26.95 34.64 41.22
N GLY A 48 -26.38 34.18 40.10
CA GLY A 48 -25.38 33.11 40.09
C GLY A 48 -25.86 31.79 40.71
N GLY A 49 -27.17 31.54 40.74
CA GLY A 49 -27.76 30.35 41.36
C GLY A 49 -28.02 30.46 42.87
N ALA A 50 -27.70 31.59 43.50
CA ALA A 50 -27.95 31.81 44.92
C ALA A 50 -29.37 32.34 45.20
N GLN A 51 -29.93 31.97 46.34
CA GLN A 51 -31.22 32.51 46.79
C GLN A 51 -31.11 34.01 47.09
N TYR A 52 -32.15 34.73 46.73
CA TYR A 52 -32.41 36.05 47.29
C TYR A 52 -32.93 35.86 48.72
N GLY A 53 -32.41 36.63 49.67
CA GLY A 53 -32.98 36.72 51.01
C GLY A 53 -34.31 37.49 51.01
N PRO A 54 -34.99 37.59 52.17
CA PRO A 54 -36.19 38.40 52.32
C PRO A 54 -36.00 39.84 51.82
N GLN A 55 -36.98 40.36 51.06
CA GLN A 55 -36.94 41.69 50.47
C GLN A 55 -37.96 42.60 51.15
N LYS A 56 -37.52 43.78 51.63
CA LYS A 56 -38.44 44.78 52.20
C LYS A 56 -39.37 45.41 51.15
N ALA A 57 -38.93 45.43 49.90
CA ALA A 57 -39.66 45.96 48.75
C ALA A 57 -39.27 45.15 47.50
N LEU A 58 -40.21 44.36 46.97
CA LEU A 58 -40.05 43.55 45.77
C LEU A 58 -41.00 44.08 44.69
N THR A 59 -40.44 44.53 43.57
CA THR A 59 -41.21 45.01 42.41
C THR A 59 -41.73 43.81 41.63
N VAL A 60 -43.04 43.60 41.64
CA VAL A 60 -43.76 42.59 40.86
C VAL A 60 -44.38 43.27 39.65
N LYS A 61 -44.11 42.73 38.45
CA LYS A 61 -44.57 43.29 37.17
C LYS A 61 -45.72 42.50 36.54
N GLU A 62 -45.73 41.19 36.79
CA GLU A 62 -46.71 40.25 36.24
C GLU A 62 -46.98 39.14 37.27
N LYS A 63 -48.24 38.74 37.45
CA LYS A 63 -48.60 37.53 38.20
C LYS A 63 -49.42 36.63 37.28
N ARG A 64 -49.03 35.36 37.19
CA ARG A 64 -49.74 34.32 36.42
C ARG A 64 -50.52 33.39 37.34
N SER A 65 -51.59 32.81 36.81
CA SER A 65 -52.46 31.86 37.50
C SER A 65 -51.81 30.50 37.81
N ASP A 66 -50.66 30.20 37.20
CA ASP A 66 -49.85 29.00 37.45
C ASP A 66 -48.84 29.18 38.61
N GLY A 67 -48.85 30.34 39.26
CA GLY A 67 -47.99 30.68 40.41
C GLY A 67 -46.70 31.41 40.04
N TRP A 68 -46.42 31.63 38.74
CA TRP A 68 -45.23 32.36 38.30
C TRP A 68 -45.42 33.87 38.33
N TRP A 69 -44.53 34.58 39.03
CA TRP A 69 -44.53 36.04 39.11
C TRP A 69 -43.27 36.59 38.46
N LYS A 70 -43.43 37.60 37.59
CA LYS A 70 -42.31 38.34 37.03
C LYS A 70 -41.95 39.48 37.97
N ILE A 71 -40.68 39.57 38.36
CA ILE A 71 -40.15 40.56 39.28
C ILE A 71 -39.01 41.35 38.64
N GLY A 72 -38.82 42.59 39.07
CA GLY A 72 -37.63 43.37 38.74
C GLY A 72 -36.48 43.06 39.71
N THR A 73 -35.31 42.69 39.18
CA THR A 73 -34.06 42.58 39.95
C THR A 73 -32.99 43.49 39.35
N TRP A 74 -31.83 43.59 40.02
CA TRP A 74 -30.68 44.31 39.48
C TRP A 74 -30.06 43.64 38.24
N GLU A 75 -30.39 42.36 38.00
CA GLU A 75 -30.02 41.58 36.80
C GLU A 75 -31.10 41.69 35.69
N GLY A 76 -32.03 42.63 35.82
CA GLY A 76 -33.20 42.77 34.97
C GLY A 76 -34.39 41.94 35.44
N ASP A 77 -35.37 41.73 34.57
CA ASP A 77 -36.56 40.96 34.92
C ASP A 77 -36.22 39.48 35.17
N LYS A 78 -36.86 38.89 36.17
CA LYS A 78 -36.75 37.46 36.53
C LYS A 78 -38.12 36.92 36.95
N TRP A 79 -38.24 35.61 37.06
CA TRP A 79 -39.45 34.89 37.46
C TRP A 79 -39.27 34.21 38.81
N ILE A 80 -40.29 34.23 39.65
CA ILE A 80 -40.31 33.52 40.94
C ILE A 80 -41.59 32.69 41.05
N ASN A 81 -41.52 31.58 41.78
CA ASN A 81 -42.69 30.78 42.14
C ASN A 81 -42.46 30.21 43.54
N THR A 82 -43.26 30.64 44.51
CA THR A 82 -43.04 30.34 45.94
C THR A 82 -44.03 29.36 46.54
N ASP A 83 -45.16 29.15 45.87
CA ASP A 83 -46.21 28.25 46.32
C ASP A 83 -46.19 26.91 45.56
N GLY A 84 -45.31 26.83 44.55
CA GLY A 84 -45.15 25.69 43.66
C GLY A 84 -46.08 25.75 42.45
N GLU A 85 -45.67 25.08 41.38
CA GLU A 85 -46.44 24.96 40.14
C GLU A 85 -47.17 23.63 40.13
N LYS A 86 -48.49 23.65 39.85
CA LYS A 86 -49.23 22.42 39.59
C LYS A 86 -48.89 21.90 38.21
N LYS A 87 -48.14 20.80 38.16
CA LYS A 87 -47.64 20.21 36.93
C LYS A 87 -48.20 18.82 36.71
N LYS A 88 -48.79 18.58 35.55
CA LYS A 88 -49.24 17.25 35.14
C LYS A 88 -48.05 16.44 34.64
N ILE A 89 -47.76 15.32 35.29
CA ILE A 89 -46.78 14.35 34.80
C ILE A 89 -47.52 13.36 33.92
N GLU A 90 -47.20 13.35 32.62
CA GLU A 90 -47.99 12.60 31.62
C GLU A 90 -47.64 11.11 31.56
N LYS A 91 -46.41 10.75 31.93
CA LYS A 91 -45.89 9.38 31.86
C LYS A 91 -45.73 8.79 33.26
N PRO A 92 -45.83 7.45 33.41
CA PRO A 92 -45.45 6.81 34.66
C PRO A 92 -44.03 7.20 35.04
N TYR A 93 -43.79 7.47 36.32
CA TYR A 93 -42.52 8.04 36.78
C TYR A 93 -42.06 7.38 38.09
N ILE A 94 -40.85 7.71 38.50
CA ILE A 94 -40.26 7.30 39.78
C ILE A 94 -39.60 8.52 40.42
N THR A 95 -39.54 8.52 41.75
CA THR A 95 -38.93 9.60 42.54
C THR A 95 -37.56 9.21 43.07
N PHE A 96 -36.72 10.19 43.34
CA PHE A 96 -35.35 10.04 43.85
C PHE A 96 -35.13 10.97 45.05
N ALA A 97 -34.26 10.57 45.99
CA ALA A 97 -33.90 11.41 47.12
C ALA A 97 -33.04 12.63 46.71
N GLU A 98 -32.23 12.48 45.66
CA GLU A 98 -31.35 13.49 45.08
C GLU A 98 -31.53 13.52 43.55
N PRO A 99 -31.16 14.63 42.86
CA PRO A 99 -31.28 14.76 41.40
C PRO A 99 -30.19 13.96 40.66
N LYS A 100 -30.14 12.66 40.89
CA LYS A 100 -29.24 11.71 40.21
C LYS A 100 -29.86 10.32 40.19
N PHE A 101 -29.70 9.59 39.08
CA PHE A 101 -30.33 8.27 38.89
C PHE A 101 -29.79 7.17 39.82
N THR A 102 -28.62 7.38 40.43
CA THR A 102 -28.02 6.49 41.44
C THR A 102 -28.51 6.74 42.86
N SER A 103 -29.32 7.77 43.07
CA SER A 103 -29.91 8.09 44.37
C SER A 103 -30.95 7.04 44.80
N PRO A 104 -31.17 6.83 46.10
CA PRO A 104 -32.28 6.03 46.58
C PRO A 104 -33.62 6.43 45.95
N LYS A 105 -34.36 5.44 45.45
CA LYS A 105 -35.67 5.64 44.84
C LYS A 105 -36.75 5.74 45.92
N GLY A 106 -37.66 6.70 45.77
CA GLY A 106 -38.86 6.80 46.60
C GLY A 106 -39.89 5.73 46.27
N ASN A 107 -40.98 5.67 47.04
CA ASN A 107 -42.06 4.68 46.86
C ASN A 107 -41.58 3.22 46.81
N ASN A 108 -40.52 2.91 47.56
CA ASN A 108 -39.85 1.60 47.57
C ASN A 108 -39.42 1.11 46.16
N GLY A 109 -39.11 2.06 45.26
CA GLY A 109 -38.73 1.78 43.88
C GLY A 109 -39.90 1.40 42.95
N ASN A 110 -41.15 1.49 43.39
CA ASN A 110 -42.32 1.18 42.55
C ASN A 110 -42.71 2.35 41.65
N VAL A 111 -43.08 2.03 40.41
CA VAL A 111 -43.58 3.02 39.43
C VAL A 111 -44.83 3.72 39.96
N ILE A 112 -44.88 5.03 39.77
CA ILE A 112 -45.98 5.91 40.13
C ILE A 112 -46.75 6.26 38.85
N ALA A 113 -48.08 6.15 38.89
CA ALA A 113 -48.93 6.48 37.74
C ALA A 113 -48.91 7.99 37.41
N PRO A 114 -49.17 8.38 36.14
CA PRO A 114 -49.35 9.78 35.76
C PRO A 114 -50.31 10.51 36.69
N GLN A 115 -49.89 11.64 37.25
CA GLN A 115 -50.72 12.47 38.13
C GLN A 115 -50.26 13.92 38.13
N VAL A 116 -51.08 14.81 38.71
CA VAL A 116 -50.70 16.20 38.94
C VAL A 116 -49.92 16.28 40.24
N VAL A 117 -48.74 16.90 40.18
CA VAL A 117 -47.84 17.10 41.33
C VAL A 117 -47.63 18.59 41.56
N THR A 118 -47.21 18.96 42.77
CA THR A 118 -46.70 20.31 43.03
C THR A 118 -45.19 20.31 42.83
N ALA A 119 -44.70 20.99 41.80
CA ALA A 119 -43.29 21.25 41.58
C ALA A 119 -42.85 22.48 42.37
N ILE A 120 -41.69 22.42 43.01
CA ILE A 120 -41.22 23.46 43.95
C ILE A 120 -39.79 23.95 43.67
N ASP A 121 -39.02 23.23 42.87
CA ASP A 121 -37.67 23.60 42.44
C ASP A 121 -37.27 22.74 41.22
N GLY A 122 -36.15 23.07 40.57
CA GLY A 122 -35.61 22.29 39.46
C GLY A 122 -34.16 22.63 39.12
N GLN A 123 -33.65 21.90 38.13
CA GLN A 123 -32.33 22.05 37.54
C GLN A 123 -32.45 22.13 36.02
N GLU A 124 -31.48 22.81 35.39
CA GLU A 124 -31.44 23.03 33.93
C GLU A 124 -31.36 21.73 33.13
N ASP A 125 -30.82 20.66 33.71
CA ASP A 125 -30.68 19.35 33.08
C ASP A 125 -31.98 18.50 33.11
N GLY A 126 -33.08 19.04 33.65
CA GLY A 126 -34.42 18.45 33.59
C GLY A 126 -34.87 17.75 34.87
N TRP A 127 -34.10 17.82 35.95
CA TRP A 127 -34.57 17.40 37.27
C TRP A 127 -35.57 18.40 37.85
N LEU A 128 -36.64 17.87 38.41
CA LEU A 128 -37.70 18.66 39.05
C LEU A 128 -37.92 18.13 40.47
N LYS A 129 -37.89 19.03 41.45
CA LYS A 129 -38.23 18.72 42.83
C LYS A 129 -39.73 18.88 43.02
N ILE A 130 -40.38 17.86 43.57
CA ILE A 130 -41.82 17.79 43.78
C ILE A 130 -42.14 17.47 45.23
N GLN A 131 -43.30 17.95 45.70
CA GLN A 131 -43.85 17.56 46.98
C GLN A 131 -44.46 16.15 46.89
N THR A 132 -44.14 15.30 47.85
CA THR A 132 -44.72 13.96 47.99
C THR A 132 -45.05 13.68 49.45
N ASN A 133 -45.84 12.63 49.70
CA ASN A 133 -46.15 12.19 51.08
C ASN A 133 -44.91 11.65 51.82
N GLU A 134 -43.81 11.36 51.11
CA GLU A 134 -42.52 10.93 51.67
C GLU A 134 -41.56 12.13 51.86
N GLY A 135 -42.10 13.35 51.85
CA GLY A 135 -41.35 14.61 51.78
C GLY A 135 -40.96 14.98 50.35
N ASP A 136 -40.15 16.03 50.19
CA ASP A 136 -39.71 16.45 48.87
C ASP A 136 -38.87 15.37 48.19
N LYS A 137 -39.06 15.19 46.88
CA LYS A 137 -38.33 14.23 46.05
C LYS A 137 -38.04 14.81 44.67
N TRP A 138 -37.09 14.21 43.98
CA TRP A 138 -36.71 14.59 42.61
C TRP A 138 -37.30 13.63 41.59
N ILE A 139 -37.73 14.16 40.44
CA ILE A 139 -38.15 13.40 39.26
C ILE A 139 -37.40 13.93 38.04
N PHE A 140 -37.24 13.11 37.00
CA PHE A 140 -36.68 13.54 35.73
C PHE A 140 -37.80 13.68 34.69
N LEU A 141 -38.16 14.92 34.36
CA LEU A 141 -39.43 15.26 33.70
C LEU A 141 -39.62 14.58 32.33
N ASN A 142 -38.53 14.39 31.59
CA ASN A 142 -38.54 13.82 30.24
C ASN A 142 -38.30 12.30 30.22
N SER A 143 -38.55 11.60 31.32
CA SER A 143 -38.40 10.14 31.39
C SER A 143 -39.71 9.41 31.66
N GLU A 144 -39.69 8.11 31.42
CA GLU A 144 -40.74 7.16 31.77
C GLU A 144 -40.16 6.07 32.66
N ALA A 145 -40.84 5.73 33.76
CA ALA A 145 -40.49 4.59 34.59
C ALA A 145 -41.30 3.37 34.15
N VAL A 146 -40.61 2.30 33.75
CA VAL A 146 -41.21 1.06 33.25
C VAL A 146 -40.81 -0.10 34.13
N LYS A 147 -41.77 -0.95 34.51
CA LYS A 147 -41.48 -2.21 35.20
C LYS A 147 -41.03 -3.27 34.19
N VAL A 148 -39.92 -3.96 34.48
CA VAL A 148 -39.36 -5.04 33.64
C VAL A 148 -39.22 -6.30 34.48
N ASP A 149 -40.03 -7.31 34.19
CA ASP A 149 -40.15 -8.55 34.98
C ASP A 149 -39.22 -9.69 34.51
N LYS A 150 -38.30 -9.42 33.56
CA LYS A 150 -37.36 -10.40 32.99
C LYS A 150 -35.91 -9.91 33.07
N ASN A 151 -34.97 -10.83 32.99
CA ASN A 151 -33.57 -10.48 32.75
C ASN A 151 -33.41 -9.88 31.35
N PHE A 152 -32.48 -8.94 31.18
CA PHE A 152 -32.20 -8.32 29.89
C PHE A 152 -30.74 -7.88 29.76
N TYR A 153 -30.27 -7.79 28.51
CA TYR A 153 -28.99 -7.16 28.20
C TYR A 153 -29.18 -5.67 27.94
N ALA A 154 -28.19 -4.87 28.35
CA ALA A 154 -28.05 -3.49 27.93
C ALA A 154 -26.77 -3.35 27.10
N TYR A 155 -26.76 -2.37 26.20
CA TYR A 155 -25.75 -2.17 25.18
C TYR A 155 -25.25 -0.73 25.21
N ASN A 156 -23.98 -0.51 24.87
CA ASN A 156 -23.39 0.83 24.80
C ASN A 156 -24.00 1.66 23.65
N GLU A 157 -24.31 1.00 22.53
CA GLU A 157 -24.97 1.58 21.36
C GLU A 157 -26.29 0.84 21.05
N PRO A 158 -27.25 1.44 20.31
CA PRO A 158 -28.51 0.80 19.94
C PRO A 158 -28.33 -0.24 18.83
N SER A 159 -27.54 -1.27 19.12
CA SER A 159 -27.19 -2.36 18.21
C SER A 159 -26.89 -3.64 18.99
N PHE A 160 -27.40 -4.78 18.49
CA PHE A 160 -27.12 -6.10 19.07
C PHE A 160 -25.66 -6.54 18.96
N THR A 161 -24.86 -5.91 18.08
CA THR A 161 -23.42 -6.18 17.95
C THR A 161 -22.56 -5.19 18.73
N SER A 162 -23.18 -4.27 19.46
CA SER A 162 -22.49 -3.39 20.41
C SER A 162 -21.91 -4.21 21.57
N GLU A 163 -20.87 -3.68 22.18
CA GLU A 163 -20.45 -4.15 23.51
C GLU A 163 -21.62 -4.04 24.50
N LYS A 164 -21.79 -5.11 25.28
CA LYS A 164 -22.78 -5.22 26.35
C LYS A 164 -22.27 -4.52 27.60
N ALA A 165 -23.16 -3.80 28.28
CA ALA A 165 -22.90 -3.22 29.59
C ALA A 165 -22.69 -4.29 30.67
N SER A 166 -22.34 -3.89 31.89
CA SER A 166 -22.17 -4.81 33.03
C SER A 166 -21.18 -5.95 32.77
N GLY A 167 -20.12 -5.66 32.02
CA GLY A 167 -19.10 -6.64 31.64
C GLY A 167 -19.65 -7.82 30.83
N GLY A 168 -20.76 -7.64 30.11
CA GLY A 168 -21.41 -8.70 29.34
C GLY A 168 -22.49 -9.48 30.09
N ASN A 169 -22.76 -9.16 31.35
CA ASN A 169 -23.79 -9.83 32.14
C ASN A 169 -25.19 -9.25 31.89
N GLN A 170 -26.22 -10.04 32.21
CA GLN A 170 -27.60 -9.57 32.18
C GLN A 170 -27.91 -8.71 33.41
N TYR A 171 -28.74 -7.70 33.23
CA TYR A 171 -29.45 -7.05 34.33
C TYR A 171 -30.63 -7.95 34.73
N GLY A 172 -30.80 -8.15 36.04
CA GLY A 172 -31.99 -8.79 36.59
C GLY A 172 -33.25 -7.93 36.44
N PRO A 173 -34.44 -8.46 36.79
CA PRO A 173 -35.70 -7.73 36.70
C PRO A 173 -35.65 -6.40 37.46
N GLN A 174 -36.27 -5.36 36.90
CA GLN A 174 -36.26 -4.01 37.45
C GLN A 174 -37.68 -3.57 37.78
N LYS A 175 -37.93 -3.21 39.05
CA LYS A 175 -39.22 -2.63 39.48
C LYS A 175 -39.54 -1.30 38.78
N SER A 176 -38.51 -0.54 38.44
CA SER A 176 -38.62 0.77 37.79
C SER A 176 -37.35 1.08 36.96
N LEU A 177 -37.35 0.68 35.70
CA LEU A 177 -36.34 1.06 34.72
C LEU A 177 -36.67 2.47 34.20
N VAL A 178 -35.71 3.38 34.29
CA VAL A 178 -35.87 4.76 33.80
C VAL A 178 -35.53 4.81 32.32
N VAL A 179 -36.52 5.13 31.49
CA VAL A 179 -36.40 5.25 30.04
C VAL A 179 -36.41 6.72 29.66
N LYS A 180 -35.32 7.19 29.03
CA LYS A 180 -35.16 8.56 28.54
C LYS A 180 -35.62 8.73 27.09
N GLU A 181 -35.53 7.68 26.28
CA GLU A 181 -35.90 7.67 24.87
C GLU A 181 -36.46 6.30 24.49
N LYS A 182 -37.49 6.27 23.64
CA LYS A 182 -38.00 5.04 23.00
C LYS A 182 -38.02 5.23 21.48
N ARG A 183 -37.35 4.34 20.76
CA ARG A 183 -37.37 4.29 19.30
C ARG A 183 -38.43 3.33 18.79
N THR A 184 -38.92 3.59 17.59
CA THR A 184 -39.96 2.78 16.92
C THR A 184 -39.50 1.36 16.59
N ASN A 185 -38.19 1.13 16.48
CA ASN A 185 -37.61 -0.20 16.25
C ASN A 185 -37.35 -1.00 17.55
N GLY A 186 -37.88 -0.55 18.70
CA GLY A 186 -37.83 -1.26 19.97
C GLY A 186 -36.64 -0.93 20.87
N TRP A 187 -35.69 -0.12 20.39
CA TRP A 187 -34.55 0.33 21.20
C TRP A 187 -34.93 1.44 22.17
N TRP A 188 -34.64 1.26 23.45
CA TRP A 188 -34.89 2.24 24.51
C TRP A 188 -33.58 2.71 25.13
N LYS A 189 -33.40 4.02 25.27
CA LYS A 189 -32.29 4.59 26.04
C LYS A 189 -32.68 4.65 27.50
N VAL A 190 -31.93 4.00 28.37
CA VAL A 190 -32.23 3.85 29.79
C VAL A 190 -31.09 4.34 30.66
N ALA A 191 -31.43 4.87 31.83
CA ALA A 191 -30.43 5.25 32.83
C ALA A 191 -30.05 4.02 33.67
N THR A 192 -28.76 3.70 33.73
CA THR A 192 -28.21 2.66 34.59
C THR A 192 -27.13 3.25 35.53
N TYR A 193 -26.60 2.43 36.44
CA TYR A 193 -25.47 2.87 37.29
C TYR A 193 -24.17 3.10 36.47
N GLU A 194 -24.08 2.58 35.25
CA GLU A 194 -22.98 2.80 34.30
C GLU A 194 -23.25 3.98 33.35
N GLY A 195 -24.25 4.80 33.66
CA GLY A 195 -24.75 5.87 32.80
C GLY A 195 -25.80 5.40 31.80
N ASP A 196 -25.98 6.15 30.72
CA ASP A 196 -26.98 5.82 29.71
C ASP A 196 -26.56 4.56 28.93
N LYS A 197 -27.53 3.68 28.68
CA LYS A 197 -27.39 2.46 27.88
C LYS A 197 -28.62 2.22 27.03
N TRP A 198 -28.52 1.31 26.07
CA TRP A 198 -29.60 0.93 25.17
C TRP A 198 -30.10 -0.47 25.49
N VAL A 199 -31.42 -0.67 25.52
CA VAL A 199 -32.04 -1.98 25.70
C VAL A 199 -33.02 -2.24 24.58
N ASN A 200 -33.18 -3.50 24.19
CA ASN A 200 -34.25 -3.95 23.32
C ASN A 200 -34.83 -5.22 23.94
N LEU A 201 -35.99 -5.09 24.59
CA LEU A 201 -36.55 -6.15 25.44
C LEU A 201 -37.22 -7.26 24.63
N ASP A 202 -37.76 -6.92 23.46
CA ASP A 202 -38.63 -7.81 22.67
C ASP A 202 -38.05 -8.14 21.29
N GLY A 203 -36.81 -7.71 21.03
CA GLY A 203 -36.15 -7.86 19.75
C GLY A 203 -36.60 -6.85 18.69
N GLU A 204 -35.83 -6.79 17.61
CA GLU A 204 -36.05 -5.91 16.46
C GLU A 204 -36.36 -6.75 15.23
N LEU A 205 -37.44 -6.42 14.50
CA LEU A 205 -37.65 -6.98 13.17
C LEU A 205 -36.65 -6.33 12.20
N LYS A 206 -35.79 -7.15 11.61
CA LYS A 206 -34.75 -6.70 10.68
C LYS A 206 -34.89 -7.41 9.35
N ALA A 207 -34.91 -6.64 8.27
CA ALA A 207 -34.87 -7.17 6.91
C ALA A 207 -33.44 -7.55 6.54
N PHE A 208 -33.28 -8.74 5.98
CA PHE A 208 -32.03 -9.22 5.39
C PHE A 208 -32.27 -9.47 3.91
N ASP A 209 -31.51 -8.77 3.08
CA ASP A 209 -31.62 -8.75 1.62
C ASP A 209 -30.86 -9.91 0.93
N LYS A 210 -30.01 -10.61 1.68
CA LYS A 210 -29.25 -11.77 1.23
C LYS A 210 -29.68 -13.03 1.96
N PRO A 211 -29.59 -14.21 1.31
CA PRO A 211 -29.79 -15.48 2.00
C PRO A 211 -28.82 -15.65 3.18
N PHE A 212 -29.23 -16.39 4.20
CA PHE A 212 -28.38 -16.67 5.36
C PHE A 212 -28.68 -18.03 6.00
N LEU A 213 -27.65 -18.65 6.55
CA LEU A 213 -27.73 -19.83 7.39
C LEU A 213 -27.96 -19.44 8.84
N VAL A 214 -28.59 -20.35 9.58
CA VAL A 214 -28.73 -20.30 11.02
C VAL A 214 -28.02 -21.49 11.65
N PHE A 215 -27.55 -21.33 12.88
CA PHE A 215 -26.66 -22.22 13.60
C PHE A 215 -27.16 -22.37 15.05
N TYR A 216 -26.91 -23.52 15.67
CA TYR A 216 -27.28 -23.72 17.07
C TYR A 216 -26.38 -22.91 18.03
N GLU A 217 -25.11 -22.72 17.66
CA GLU A 217 -24.12 -21.94 18.40
C GLU A 217 -23.50 -20.85 17.51
N PRO A 218 -22.96 -19.75 18.06
CA PRO A 218 -22.39 -18.64 17.28
C PRO A 218 -20.97 -18.97 16.76
N VAL A 219 -20.85 -20.09 16.05
CA VAL A 219 -19.62 -20.58 15.42
C VAL A 219 -19.96 -21.36 14.15
N PHE A 220 -19.20 -21.16 13.07
CA PHE A 220 -19.50 -21.77 11.77
C PHE A 220 -19.34 -23.29 11.71
N ALA A 221 -18.67 -23.89 12.69
CA ALA A 221 -18.57 -25.35 12.85
C ALA A 221 -19.77 -25.96 13.60
N SER A 222 -20.70 -25.14 14.09
CA SER A 222 -21.91 -25.62 14.77
C SER A 222 -22.85 -26.33 13.80
N GLN A 223 -23.74 -27.16 14.35
CA GLN A 223 -24.87 -27.70 13.62
C GLN A 223 -25.66 -26.55 12.99
N LYS A 224 -26.04 -26.70 11.73
CA LYS A 224 -26.91 -25.74 11.04
C LYS A 224 -28.38 -26.07 11.36
N GLY A 225 -29.19 -25.05 11.59
CA GLY A 225 -30.64 -25.19 11.67
C GLY A 225 -31.28 -25.21 10.30
N ASN A 226 -32.62 -25.26 10.27
CA ASN A 226 -33.45 -25.24 9.07
C ASN A 226 -33.06 -26.33 8.06
N MET A 227 -32.74 -27.53 8.54
CA MET A 227 -32.28 -28.66 7.72
C MET A 227 -31.07 -28.31 6.82
N GLU A 228 -30.19 -27.42 7.29
CA GLU A 228 -29.04 -26.89 6.55
C GLU A 228 -29.38 -26.06 5.30
N VAL A 229 -30.67 -25.71 5.11
CA VAL A 229 -31.11 -24.87 4.00
C VAL A 229 -31.04 -23.39 4.43
N PRO A 230 -30.36 -22.51 3.67
CA PRO A 230 -30.34 -21.09 3.98
C PRO A 230 -31.73 -20.48 3.85
N TYR A 231 -32.07 -19.59 4.76
CA TYR A 231 -33.24 -18.73 4.62
C TYR A 231 -33.07 -17.84 3.39
N SER A 232 -34.12 -17.72 2.58
CA SER A 232 -34.19 -16.69 1.53
C SER A 232 -34.25 -15.30 2.15
N PRO A 233 -33.95 -14.21 1.39
CA PRO A 233 -34.10 -12.84 1.87
C PRO A 233 -35.46 -12.64 2.55
N THR A 234 -35.45 -12.20 3.80
CA THR A 234 -36.65 -12.15 4.65
C THR A 234 -36.48 -11.16 5.79
N THR A 235 -37.60 -10.82 6.43
CA THR A 235 -37.59 -10.08 7.71
C THR A 235 -37.73 -11.07 8.86
N ILE A 236 -36.77 -11.05 9.78
CA ILE A 236 -36.74 -11.92 10.95
C ILE A 236 -36.47 -11.11 12.21
N ARG A 237 -37.00 -11.57 13.35
CA ARG A 237 -36.78 -10.90 14.63
C ARG A 237 -35.41 -11.25 15.20
N VAL A 238 -34.57 -10.24 15.39
CA VAL A 238 -33.29 -10.32 16.09
C VAL A 238 -33.52 -10.01 17.57
N ILE A 239 -33.08 -10.89 18.46
CA ILE A 239 -33.30 -10.76 19.91
C ILE A 239 -32.02 -10.54 20.71
N GLU A 240 -30.86 -10.88 20.13
CA GLU A 240 -29.56 -10.75 20.78
C GLU A 240 -28.45 -10.67 19.72
N GLY A 241 -27.24 -10.27 20.11
CA GLY A 241 -26.03 -10.46 19.31
C GLY A 241 -24.74 -10.45 20.14
N ASN A 242 -23.61 -10.49 19.44
CA ASN A 242 -22.29 -10.35 20.03
C ASN A 242 -21.38 -9.42 19.19
N THR A 243 -20.25 -9.03 19.78
CA THR A 243 -19.27 -8.13 19.17
C THR A 243 -18.52 -8.73 17.98
N LYS A 244 -18.63 -10.04 17.75
CA LYS A 244 -18.08 -10.73 16.58
C LYS A 244 -19.03 -10.68 15.37
N GLY A 245 -20.19 -10.02 15.49
CA GLY A 245 -21.16 -9.83 14.41
C GLY A 245 -22.24 -10.91 14.32
N TRP A 246 -22.26 -11.88 15.23
CA TRP A 246 -23.33 -12.87 15.28
C TRP A 246 -24.61 -12.26 15.86
N LEU A 247 -25.74 -12.66 15.29
CA LEU A 247 -27.08 -12.26 15.72
C LEU A 247 -27.87 -13.51 16.11
N LYS A 248 -28.60 -13.45 17.22
CA LYS A 248 -29.56 -14.46 17.60
C LYS A 248 -30.94 -14.05 17.08
N VAL A 249 -31.57 -14.94 16.32
CA VAL A 249 -32.84 -14.72 15.63
C VAL A 249 -33.88 -15.76 16.04
N GLN A 250 -35.14 -15.34 16.07
CA GLN A 250 -36.26 -16.25 16.34
C GLN A 250 -36.67 -16.98 15.06
N THR A 251 -36.50 -18.30 15.05
CA THR A 251 -36.93 -19.17 13.95
C THR A 251 -38.07 -20.10 14.40
N TRP A 252 -38.64 -20.86 13.46
CA TRP A 252 -39.66 -21.87 13.78
C TRP A 252 -39.11 -23.03 14.63
N GLU A 253 -37.78 -23.24 14.64
CA GLU A 253 -37.08 -24.24 15.47
C GLU A 253 -36.68 -23.65 16.85
N GLY A 254 -37.19 -22.46 17.19
CA GLY A 254 -36.72 -21.64 18.31
C GLY A 254 -35.47 -20.84 18.00
N ASP A 255 -34.92 -20.14 18.98
CA ASP A 255 -33.80 -19.21 18.77
C ASP A 255 -32.57 -19.89 18.14
N LYS A 256 -31.98 -19.25 17.14
CA LYS A 256 -30.74 -19.69 16.46
C LYS A 256 -29.79 -18.51 16.25
N TRP A 257 -28.51 -18.80 16.09
CA TRP A 257 -27.50 -17.81 15.73
C TRP A 257 -27.35 -17.71 14.22
N MET A 258 -27.08 -16.52 13.71
CA MET A 258 -26.77 -16.29 12.30
C MET A 258 -25.64 -15.27 12.16
N TYR A 259 -24.96 -15.33 11.03
CA TYR A 259 -24.06 -14.26 10.59
C TYR A 259 -24.64 -13.62 9.32
N PRO A 260 -24.87 -12.30 9.29
CA PRO A 260 -25.49 -11.63 8.15
C PRO A 260 -24.82 -11.97 6.81
N GLY A 261 -25.61 -12.48 5.87
CA GLY A 261 -25.19 -12.79 4.50
C GLY A 261 -24.40 -14.08 4.30
N VAL A 262 -24.09 -14.86 5.35
CA VAL A 262 -23.43 -16.17 5.18
C VAL A 262 -24.48 -17.19 4.75
N ALA A 263 -24.55 -17.48 3.46
CA ALA A 263 -25.51 -18.41 2.87
C ALA A 263 -24.98 -19.85 2.77
N GLU A 264 -23.66 -20.04 2.84
CA GLU A 264 -23.02 -21.35 2.76
C GLU A 264 -21.71 -21.39 3.55
N THR A 265 -21.31 -22.60 3.94
CA THR A 265 -19.97 -22.90 4.47
C THR A 265 -19.31 -23.94 3.57
N VAL A 266 -18.10 -23.67 3.08
CA VAL A 266 -17.43 -24.50 2.07
C VAL A 266 -16.16 -25.11 2.64
N ALA A 267 -15.86 -26.37 2.28
CA ALA A 267 -14.56 -26.97 2.55
C ALA A 267 -13.53 -26.50 1.50
N VAL A 268 -12.41 -25.95 1.97
CA VAL A 268 -11.28 -25.52 1.15
C VAL A 268 -10.06 -26.34 1.59
N ASN A 269 -9.44 -27.04 0.64
CA ASN A 269 -8.34 -27.97 0.93
C ASN A 269 -6.94 -27.37 0.72
N ASN A 270 -6.86 -26.13 0.23
CA ASN A 270 -5.62 -25.43 -0.04
C ASN A 270 -5.42 -24.28 0.94
N ASP A 271 -4.16 -23.89 1.12
CA ASP A 271 -3.81 -22.67 1.82
C ASP A 271 -4.24 -21.45 0.99
N PHE A 272 -4.67 -20.38 1.66
CA PHE A 272 -5.04 -19.14 1.00
C PHE A 272 -4.75 -17.93 1.88
N SER A 273 -4.66 -16.76 1.25
CA SER A 273 -4.54 -15.48 1.96
C SER A 273 -5.79 -14.65 1.78
N THR A 274 -6.01 -13.74 2.72
CA THR A 274 -7.06 -12.73 2.64
C THR A 274 -6.54 -11.41 2.09
N TYR A 275 -7.46 -10.61 1.57
CA TYR A 275 -7.19 -9.34 0.91
C TYR A 275 -8.25 -8.32 1.30
N SER A 276 -7.87 -7.04 1.38
CA SER A 276 -8.81 -5.95 1.66
C SER A 276 -9.82 -5.75 0.53
N GLU A 277 -9.41 -6.05 -0.71
CA GLU A 277 -10.17 -5.90 -1.94
C GLU A 277 -9.99 -7.17 -2.80
N PRO A 278 -10.86 -7.44 -3.79
CA PRO A 278 -10.71 -8.58 -4.70
C PRO A 278 -9.58 -8.33 -5.71
N SER A 279 -8.36 -8.15 -5.22
CA SER A 279 -7.13 -7.91 -5.98
C SER A 279 -5.93 -8.49 -5.25
N PHE A 280 -5.09 -9.22 -5.98
CA PHE A 280 -3.86 -9.84 -5.46
C PHE A 280 -2.75 -8.84 -5.12
N THR A 281 -2.87 -7.58 -5.55
CA THR A 281 -1.92 -6.51 -5.19
C THR A 281 -2.49 -5.53 -4.17
N SER A 282 -3.69 -5.80 -3.63
CA SER A 282 -4.25 -5.06 -2.50
C SER A 282 -3.55 -5.43 -1.19
N VAL A 283 -3.95 -4.78 -0.08
CA VAL A 283 -3.38 -5.06 1.23
C VAL A 283 -3.69 -6.51 1.62
N LYS A 284 -2.63 -7.32 1.68
CA LYS A 284 -2.69 -8.73 2.08
C LYS A 284 -2.91 -8.83 3.59
N GLY A 285 -3.90 -9.62 3.98
CA GLY A 285 -4.23 -9.92 5.37
C GLY A 285 -3.60 -11.23 5.82
N SER A 286 -4.29 -11.91 6.73
CA SER A 286 -3.87 -13.19 7.28
C SER A 286 -3.82 -14.32 6.24
N SER A 287 -2.93 -15.29 6.47
CA SER A 287 -2.89 -16.54 5.72
C SER A 287 -3.53 -17.66 6.53
N TYR A 288 -4.27 -18.52 5.84
CA TYR A 288 -5.04 -19.60 6.41
C TYR A 288 -4.65 -20.90 5.73
N GLY A 289 -4.49 -21.96 6.53
CA GLY A 289 -4.41 -23.33 6.00
C GLY A 289 -5.79 -23.85 5.57
N PRO A 290 -5.91 -25.15 5.23
CA PRO A 290 -7.17 -25.75 4.81
C PRO A 290 -8.29 -25.53 5.83
N GLN A 291 -9.50 -25.22 5.34
CA GLN A 291 -10.67 -24.90 6.17
C GLN A 291 -11.80 -25.86 5.87
N LYS A 292 -12.36 -26.51 6.90
CA LYS A 292 -13.53 -27.39 6.75
C LYS A 292 -14.84 -26.60 6.58
N PHE A 293 -14.93 -25.44 7.22
CA PHE A 293 -16.15 -24.61 7.28
C PHE A 293 -15.81 -23.15 6.98
N LEU A 294 -15.40 -22.84 5.75
CA LEU A 294 -15.14 -21.47 5.33
C LEU A 294 -16.49 -20.76 5.09
N PRO A 295 -16.87 -19.75 5.90
CA PRO A 295 -18.12 -19.03 5.73
C PRO A 295 -18.05 -18.09 4.54
N VAL A 296 -18.96 -18.26 3.57
CA VAL A 296 -18.98 -17.48 2.33
C VAL A 296 -20.20 -16.57 2.31
N VAL A 297 -19.94 -15.28 2.10
CA VAL A 297 -20.95 -14.22 1.96
C VAL A 297 -21.28 -13.98 0.49
N GLU A 298 -20.29 -14.12 -0.39
CA GLU A 298 -20.43 -13.88 -1.83
C GLU A 298 -19.37 -14.67 -2.59
N LYS A 299 -19.75 -15.27 -3.72
CA LYS A 299 -18.82 -15.84 -4.71
C LYS A 299 -18.97 -15.08 -6.02
N ARG A 300 -17.88 -14.45 -6.46
CA ARG A 300 -17.82 -13.84 -7.78
C ARG A 300 -17.43 -14.88 -8.82
N GLN A 301 -17.90 -14.67 -10.05
CA GLN A 301 -17.59 -15.55 -11.17
C GLN A 301 -16.09 -15.53 -11.53
N ASP A 302 -15.39 -14.45 -11.22
CA ASP A 302 -13.95 -14.35 -11.42
C ASP A 302 -13.14 -15.21 -10.42
N GLY A 303 -13.76 -15.83 -9.42
CA GLY A 303 -13.08 -16.67 -8.44
C GLY A 303 -12.80 -15.99 -7.09
N TRP A 304 -13.08 -14.69 -6.96
CA TRP A 304 -13.00 -14.00 -5.68
C TRP A 304 -14.20 -14.30 -4.79
N TRP A 305 -13.93 -14.68 -3.55
CA TRP A 305 -14.93 -14.97 -2.54
C TRP A 305 -14.86 -13.93 -1.43
N LYS A 306 -16.01 -13.40 -1.04
CA LYS A 306 -16.15 -12.59 0.17
C LYS A 306 -16.46 -13.53 1.33
N ILE A 307 -15.59 -13.57 2.33
CA ILE A 307 -15.63 -14.52 3.44
C ILE A 307 -15.62 -13.81 4.79
N VAL A 308 -16.06 -14.51 5.83
CA VAL A 308 -15.92 -14.05 7.22
C VAL A 308 -14.70 -14.72 7.83
N THR A 309 -13.79 -13.92 8.38
CA THR A 309 -12.62 -14.40 9.10
C THR A 309 -12.81 -14.24 10.60
N ALA A 310 -12.15 -15.10 11.38
CA ALA A 310 -12.32 -15.11 12.84
C ALA A 310 -11.84 -13.81 13.52
N ASN A 311 -10.80 -13.18 12.97
CA ASN A 311 -10.09 -12.05 13.61
C ASN A 311 -10.17 -10.75 12.82
N GLU A 312 -10.39 -10.79 11.51
CA GLU A 312 -10.32 -9.61 10.63
C GLU A 312 -11.70 -9.20 10.07
N GLY A 313 -12.76 -9.92 10.47
CA GLY A 313 -14.11 -9.70 9.95
C GLY A 313 -14.24 -10.10 8.49
N ILE A 314 -14.94 -9.31 7.70
CA ILE A 314 -15.20 -9.63 6.29
C ILE A 314 -14.00 -9.28 5.42
N LYS A 315 -13.51 -10.26 4.64
CA LYS A 315 -12.37 -10.12 3.72
C LYS A 315 -12.64 -10.79 2.37
N TRP A 316 -11.77 -10.50 1.40
CA TRP A 316 -11.75 -11.19 0.11
C TRP A 316 -10.69 -12.29 0.11
N ALA A 317 -10.97 -13.42 -0.54
CA ALA A 317 -10.02 -14.51 -0.74
C ALA A 317 -10.25 -15.15 -2.11
N ALA A 318 -9.20 -15.72 -2.70
CA ALA A 318 -9.29 -16.49 -3.94
C ALA A 318 -8.71 -17.89 -3.71
N PRO A 319 -9.37 -18.75 -2.90
CA PRO A 319 -8.81 -20.02 -2.45
C PRO A 319 -8.49 -21.01 -3.58
N ASN A 320 -9.14 -20.85 -4.74
CA ASN A 320 -8.91 -21.65 -5.94
C ASN A 320 -8.21 -20.85 -7.06
N GLY A 321 -7.66 -19.67 -6.72
CA GLY A 321 -7.24 -18.66 -7.67
C GLY A 321 -8.40 -17.86 -8.26
N ALA A 322 -8.09 -16.73 -8.89
CA ALA A 322 -9.05 -15.90 -9.59
C ALA A 322 -8.62 -15.64 -11.03
N ARG A 323 -9.60 -15.59 -11.94
CA ARG A 323 -9.44 -15.33 -13.36
C ARG A 323 -9.13 -13.86 -13.59
N MET A 324 -8.04 -13.61 -14.30
CA MET A 324 -7.60 -12.28 -14.71
C MET A 324 -7.47 -12.26 -16.23
N LYS A 325 -8.11 -11.28 -16.87
CA LYS A 325 -7.98 -11.06 -18.31
C LYS A 325 -6.69 -10.29 -18.58
N VAL A 326 -5.82 -10.83 -19.43
CA VAL A 326 -4.58 -10.18 -19.85
C VAL A 326 -4.69 -9.89 -21.34
N ASP A 327 -4.85 -8.62 -21.67
CA ASP A 327 -5.15 -8.15 -23.04
C ASP A 327 -3.90 -7.87 -23.89
N VAL A 328 -2.71 -8.09 -23.33
CA VAL A 328 -1.41 -7.92 -23.99
C VAL A 328 -0.63 -9.22 -23.96
N SER A 329 0.30 -9.39 -24.90
CA SER A 329 1.27 -10.50 -24.80
C SER A 329 2.15 -10.28 -23.57
N PHE A 330 2.47 -11.34 -22.85
CA PHE A 330 3.24 -11.27 -21.60
C PHE A 330 4.28 -12.38 -21.50
N THR A 331 5.34 -12.14 -20.75
CA THR A 331 6.40 -13.11 -20.46
C THR A 331 6.29 -13.57 -19.01
N THR A 332 6.60 -14.84 -18.75
CA THR A 332 6.67 -15.40 -17.40
C THR A 332 8.09 -15.56 -16.87
N PHE A 333 8.21 -15.57 -15.55
CA PHE A 333 9.43 -15.56 -14.76
C PHE A 333 9.35 -16.59 -13.62
N ASP A 334 10.49 -17.10 -13.18
CA ASP A 334 10.54 -18.01 -12.01
C ASP A 334 10.29 -17.28 -10.69
N GLU A 335 10.65 -16.01 -10.62
CA GLU A 335 10.58 -15.16 -9.43
C GLU A 335 9.94 -13.80 -9.77
N PRO A 336 9.37 -13.07 -8.80
CA PRO A 336 8.63 -11.83 -9.03
C PRO A 336 9.54 -10.61 -9.23
N TYR A 337 10.53 -10.71 -10.13
CA TYR A 337 11.40 -9.63 -10.54
C TYR A 337 11.93 -9.89 -11.97
N LEU A 338 12.27 -8.83 -12.68
CA LEU A 338 12.56 -8.85 -14.12
C LEU A 338 13.83 -9.60 -14.52
N GLU A 339 14.78 -9.68 -13.60
CA GLU A 339 16.07 -10.37 -13.79
C GLU A 339 15.97 -11.88 -13.57
N SER A 340 14.80 -12.35 -13.13
CA SER A 340 14.54 -13.77 -12.97
C SER A 340 14.60 -14.48 -14.32
N VAL A 341 14.84 -15.78 -14.28
CA VAL A 341 14.87 -16.63 -15.47
C VAL A 341 13.54 -16.50 -16.22
N LYS A 342 13.60 -15.93 -17.43
CA LYS A 342 12.46 -15.87 -18.35
C LYS A 342 12.14 -17.28 -18.82
N ARG A 343 10.85 -17.61 -18.83
CA ARG A 343 10.36 -18.93 -19.24
C ARG A 343 9.71 -18.88 -20.61
N THR A 344 8.46 -18.44 -20.65
CA THR A 344 7.65 -18.54 -21.85
C THR A 344 6.94 -17.22 -22.12
N ARG A 345 6.85 -16.86 -23.40
CA ARG A 345 6.03 -15.73 -23.86
C ARG A 345 4.66 -16.25 -24.29
N TYR A 346 3.62 -15.60 -23.78
CA TYR A 346 2.23 -15.93 -24.03
C TYR A 346 1.54 -14.81 -24.80
N LEU A 347 0.56 -15.17 -25.63
CA LEU A 347 -0.37 -14.24 -26.26
C LEU A 347 -1.43 -13.76 -25.25
N PRO A 348 -2.18 -12.67 -25.54
CA PRO A 348 -3.29 -12.25 -24.72
C PRO A 348 -4.26 -13.40 -24.42
N GLN A 349 -4.58 -13.62 -23.14
CA GLN A 349 -5.47 -14.67 -22.70
C GLN A 349 -5.99 -14.41 -21.28
N THR A 350 -7.03 -15.13 -20.87
CA THR A 350 -7.44 -15.17 -19.47
C THR A 350 -6.58 -16.19 -18.72
N VAL A 351 -5.96 -15.75 -17.63
CA VAL A 351 -5.12 -16.58 -16.76
C VAL A 351 -5.76 -16.77 -15.39
N THR A 352 -5.44 -17.86 -14.71
CA THR A 352 -5.77 -18.05 -13.29
C THR A 352 -4.60 -17.57 -12.44
N VAL A 353 -4.85 -16.57 -11.59
CA VAL A 353 -3.88 -15.99 -10.67
C VAL A 353 -4.11 -16.57 -9.27
N TYR A 354 -3.03 -16.91 -8.57
CA TYR A 354 -3.06 -17.46 -7.20
C TYR A 354 -2.48 -16.52 -6.15
N ASP A 355 -1.55 -15.64 -6.54
CA ASP A 355 -0.92 -14.67 -5.63
C ASP A 355 -0.47 -13.42 -6.40
N GLY A 356 -0.13 -12.37 -5.67
CA GLY A 356 0.40 -11.13 -6.21
C GLY A 356 1.39 -10.46 -5.27
N LYS A 357 2.35 -9.75 -5.85
CA LYS A 357 3.38 -9.00 -5.12
C LYS A 357 3.60 -7.65 -5.78
N LYS A 358 3.51 -6.59 -4.99
CA LYS A 358 3.98 -5.27 -5.39
C LYS A 358 5.48 -5.19 -5.19
N THR A 359 6.20 -4.75 -6.21
CA THR A 359 7.66 -4.55 -6.17
C THR A 359 8.00 -3.17 -6.71
N THR A 360 9.24 -2.71 -6.51
CA THR A 360 9.74 -1.47 -7.11
C THR A 360 9.77 -1.52 -8.66
N GLN A 361 9.84 -2.74 -9.21
CA GLN A 361 9.88 -3.01 -10.65
C GLN A 361 8.48 -3.17 -11.28
N GLY A 362 7.42 -3.13 -10.47
CA GLY A 362 6.04 -3.26 -10.91
C GLY A 362 5.27 -4.33 -10.12
N ASP A 363 4.01 -4.53 -10.52
CA ASP A 363 3.12 -5.51 -9.94
C ASP A 363 3.33 -6.88 -10.60
N PHE A 364 3.59 -7.91 -9.80
CA PHE A 364 3.77 -9.29 -10.25
C PHE A 364 2.62 -10.17 -9.77
N TYR A 365 2.22 -11.12 -10.62
CA TYR A 365 1.12 -12.05 -10.39
C TYR A 365 1.60 -13.48 -10.61
N LEU A 366 1.35 -14.37 -9.65
CA LEU A 366 1.66 -15.79 -9.77
C LEU A 366 0.50 -16.48 -10.50
N ILE A 367 0.75 -16.98 -11.70
CA ILE A 367 -0.28 -17.56 -12.57
C ILE A 367 -0.08 -19.05 -12.81
N ALA A 368 -1.17 -19.75 -13.09
CA ALA A 368 -1.14 -21.10 -13.64
C ALA A 368 -0.60 -21.08 -15.07
N THR A 369 0.37 -21.95 -15.37
CA THR A 369 0.85 -22.21 -16.73
C THR A 369 1.02 -23.71 -16.97
N TYR A 370 1.31 -24.12 -18.21
CA TYR A 370 1.65 -25.52 -18.50
C TYR A 370 3.00 -25.95 -17.87
N GLU A 371 3.85 -25.00 -17.48
CA GLU A 371 5.12 -25.22 -16.78
C GLU A 371 4.98 -25.13 -15.25
N GLY A 372 3.75 -25.25 -14.75
CA GLY A 372 3.38 -25.00 -13.36
C GLY A 372 3.16 -23.51 -13.06
N GLN A 373 3.19 -23.14 -11.78
CA GLN A 373 3.01 -21.75 -11.39
C GLN A 373 4.25 -20.91 -11.76
N LYS A 374 4.02 -19.75 -12.38
CA LYS A 374 5.07 -18.80 -12.77
C LYS A 374 4.61 -17.37 -12.55
N TRP A 375 5.56 -16.47 -12.28
CA TRP A 375 5.27 -15.06 -12.12
C TRP A 375 5.13 -14.39 -13.48
N MET A 376 4.16 -13.50 -13.63
CA MET A 376 4.04 -12.60 -14.76
C MET A 376 3.93 -11.17 -14.26
N SER A 377 4.23 -10.21 -15.11
CA SER A 377 3.84 -8.83 -14.87
C SER A 377 3.26 -8.24 -16.14
N MET A 378 2.10 -7.60 -16.02
CA MET A 378 1.48 -6.87 -17.13
C MET A 378 2.25 -5.58 -17.44
N ASN A 379 2.87 -5.00 -16.41
CA ASN A 379 3.57 -3.74 -16.52
C ASN A 379 5.07 -3.96 -16.63
N ALA A 380 5.70 -4.94 -15.98
CA ALA A 380 7.15 -4.92 -15.85
C ALA A 380 7.89 -4.99 -17.21
N GLU A 381 7.39 -5.65 -18.26
CA GLU A 381 8.05 -5.59 -19.58
C GLU A 381 7.87 -4.21 -20.26
N LYS A 382 6.72 -3.56 -20.07
CA LYS A 382 6.44 -2.20 -20.56
C LYS A 382 7.15 -1.13 -19.72
N GLU A 383 7.03 -1.20 -18.41
CA GLU A 383 7.62 -0.35 -17.37
C GLU A 383 9.15 -0.53 -17.29
N PHE A 384 9.72 -1.70 -17.60
CA PHE A 384 11.18 -1.87 -17.79
C PHE A 384 11.68 -1.10 -19.01
N ASN A 385 10.93 -1.17 -20.11
CA ASN A 385 11.25 -0.43 -21.33
C ASN A 385 10.99 1.09 -21.16
N GLU A 386 9.96 1.48 -20.41
CA GLU A 386 9.57 2.88 -20.14
C GLU A 386 10.39 3.54 -19.01
N LYS A 387 10.72 2.83 -17.91
CA LYS A 387 11.65 3.31 -16.87
C LYS A 387 13.09 3.35 -17.35
N ARG A 388 13.40 2.67 -18.47
CA ARG A 388 14.64 2.91 -19.20
C ARG A 388 14.75 4.39 -19.56
N ASP A 389 13.71 5.04 -20.05
CA ASP A 389 13.78 6.44 -20.53
C ASP A 389 14.21 7.47 -19.46
N PRO A 390 13.64 7.52 -18.25
CA PRO A 390 14.11 8.41 -17.18
C PRO A 390 15.52 8.08 -16.68
N MET A 391 15.84 6.79 -16.52
CA MET A 391 17.17 6.35 -16.06
C MET A 391 18.25 6.66 -17.11
N ARG A 392 17.88 6.61 -18.39
CA ARG A 392 18.70 7.09 -19.51
C ARG A 392 18.82 8.62 -19.49
N LYS A 393 17.74 9.37 -19.22
CA LYS A 393 17.74 10.84 -19.13
C LYS A 393 18.62 11.37 -17.99
N GLU A 394 18.63 10.71 -16.85
CA GLU A 394 19.46 11.04 -15.68
C GLU A 394 20.95 10.75 -15.93
N LEU A 395 21.25 9.79 -16.81
CA LEU A 395 22.60 9.48 -17.32
C LEU A 395 22.97 10.26 -18.60
N GLY A 396 22.11 11.16 -19.10
CA GLY A 396 22.34 11.95 -20.32
C GLY A 396 22.27 11.16 -21.63
N TYR A 397 21.53 10.05 -21.66
CA TYR A 397 21.41 9.10 -22.77
C TYR A 397 19.96 9.03 -23.28
N ASN A 398 19.75 8.90 -24.59
CA ASN A 398 18.46 8.50 -25.18
C ASN A 398 18.74 7.77 -26.51
N GLU A 399 18.41 6.48 -26.57
CA GLU A 399 18.59 5.64 -27.77
C GLU A 399 17.71 6.07 -28.95
N THR A 400 16.67 6.86 -28.68
CA THR A 400 15.76 7.39 -29.71
C THR A 400 16.10 8.81 -30.20
N GLU A 401 16.99 9.53 -29.51
CA GLU A 401 17.56 10.81 -29.99
C GLU A 401 18.89 10.64 -30.73
N ILE A 402 19.39 9.40 -30.84
CA ILE A 402 20.34 9.00 -31.89
C ILE A 402 19.54 8.43 -33.07
N GLY A 403 18.40 9.08 -33.38
CA GLY A 403 17.66 8.88 -34.62
C GLY A 403 18.46 9.36 -35.84
N PRO A 404 18.01 9.03 -37.06
CA PRO A 404 18.65 9.40 -38.33
C PRO A 404 18.74 10.91 -38.60
N ASP A 405 18.31 11.75 -37.67
CA ASP A 405 17.98 13.16 -37.87
C ASP A 405 19.18 14.10 -37.64
N LYS A 406 20.28 13.60 -37.07
CA LYS A 406 21.56 14.33 -36.95
C LYS A 406 22.55 13.87 -38.01
N THR A 407 23.27 14.82 -38.61
CA THR A 407 24.32 14.53 -39.59
C THR A 407 25.55 13.88 -38.91
N PRO A 408 26.34 13.05 -39.63
CA PRO A 408 27.60 12.50 -39.10
C PRO A 408 28.54 13.55 -38.48
N GLN A 409 28.57 14.77 -39.03
CA GLN A 409 29.40 15.87 -38.54
C GLN A 409 28.95 16.40 -37.16
N GLN A 410 27.64 16.46 -36.90
CA GLN A 410 27.10 16.86 -35.60
C GLN A 410 27.42 15.84 -34.50
N ARG A 411 27.46 14.55 -34.86
CA ARG A 411 27.81 13.46 -33.94
C ARG A 411 29.30 13.47 -33.56
N VAL A 412 30.18 13.74 -34.53
CA VAL A 412 31.62 13.94 -34.28
C VAL A 412 31.85 15.17 -33.38
N ALA A 413 31.05 16.23 -33.52
CA ALA A 413 31.15 17.42 -32.69
C ALA A 413 30.76 17.18 -31.22
N GLU A 414 29.76 16.34 -30.96
CA GLU A 414 29.36 15.97 -29.58
C GLU A 414 30.40 15.08 -28.90
N VAL A 415 31.02 14.14 -29.64
CA VAL A 415 32.16 13.36 -29.13
C VAL A 415 33.33 14.27 -28.79
N LYS A 416 33.69 15.17 -29.70
CA LYS A 416 34.74 16.17 -29.44
C LYS A 416 34.40 17.05 -28.25
N ALA A 417 33.15 17.49 -28.11
CA ALA A 417 32.70 18.28 -26.97
C ALA A 417 32.75 17.49 -25.65
N ALA A 418 32.39 16.22 -25.65
CA ALA A 418 32.48 15.34 -24.48
C ALA A 418 33.95 15.07 -24.09
N LEU A 419 34.83 14.87 -25.07
CA LEU A 419 36.28 14.74 -24.87
C LEU A 419 36.90 16.07 -24.37
N ARG A 420 36.48 17.21 -24.93
CA ARG A 420 36.87 18.57 -24.52
C ARG A 420 36.45 18.87 -23.08
N ALA A 421 35.22 18.54 -22.71
CA ALA A 421 34.70 18.70 -21.35
C ALA A 421 35.48 17.86 -20.32
N GLN A 422 36.18 16.81 -20.77
CA GLN A 422 37.04 15.95 -19.97
C GLN A 422 38.51 16.37 -19.97
N GLY A 423 38.87 17.48 -20.65
CA GLY A 423 40.25 17.94 -20.79
C GLY A 423 41.11 17.06 -21.72
N LEU A 424 40.49 16.22 -22.53
CA LEU A 424 41.14 15.19 -23.34
C LEU A 424 41.39 15.64 -24.79
N GLU A 425 41.25 16.92 -25.16
CA GLU A 425 41.37 17.31 -26.57
C GLU A 425 42.81 17.42 -27.09
N ASP A 426 43.82 17.66 -26.24
CA ASP A 426 45.16 18.06 -26.71
C ASP A 426 46.36 17.28 -26.12
N GLU A 427 46.15 16.35 -25.17
CA GLU A 427 47.22 15.49 -24.63
C GLU A 427 46.75 14.03 -24.52
N PHE A 428 46.57 13.36 -25.65
CA PHE A 428 46.53 11.90 -25.64
C PHE A 428 47.97 11.37 -25.57
N GLU A 429 48.26 10.51 -24.60
CA GLU A 429 49.46 9.67 -24.67
C GLU A 429 49.32 8.73 -25.87
N VAL A 430 49.98 9.05 -26.98
CA VAL A 430 49.82 8.34 -28.25
C VAL A 430 50.16 6.86 -28.08
N LEU A 431 49.12 6.02 -28.04
CA LEU A 431 49.28 4.58 -28.20
C LEU A 431 49.68 4.30 -29.65
N LYS A 432 50.78 3.60 -29.84
CA LYS A 432 51.32 3.21 -31.14
C LYS A 432 51.01 1.75 -31.40
N ILE A 433 50.55 1.47 -32.62
CA ILE A 433 50.58 0.10 -33.14
C ILE A 433 51.92 -0.07 -33.84
N PRO A 434 52.81 -0.97 -33.37
CA PRO A 434 54.15 -1.10 -33.93
C PRO A 434 54.12 -1.65 -35.36
N THR A 435 55.07 -1.22 -36.19
CA THR A 435 55.24 -1.79 -37.55
C THR A 435 55.77 -3.22 -37.48
N GLU A 436 55.72 -3.96 -38.60
CA GLU A 436 56.31 -5.31 -38.67
C GLU A 436 57.81 -5.30 -38.37
N GLU A 437 58.54 -4.28 -38.85
CA GLU A 437 59.96 -4.10 -38.59
C GLU A 437 60.23 -3.83 -37.11
N GLU A 438 59.43 -2.98 -36.47
CA GLU A 438 59.56 -2.67 -35.04
C GLU A 438 59.24 -3.89 -34.16
N LYS A 439 58.21 -4.67 -34.52
CA LYS A 439 57.89 -5.94 -33.88
C LYS A 439 59.05 -6.93 -34.03
N ALA A 440 59.62 -7.07 -35.22
CA ALA A 440 60.74 -7.96 -35.49
C ALA A 440 62.00 -7.54 -34.74
N GLU A 441 62.32 -6.24 -34.70
CA GLU A 441 63.45 -5.71 -33.94
C GLU A 441 63.27 -5.91 -32.43
N PHE A 442 62.06 -5.68 -31.91
CA PHE A 442 61.72 -5.96 -30.51
C PHE A 442 61.96 -7.43 -30.17
N LEU A 443 61.42 -8.36 -30.96
CA LEU A 443 61.60 -9.80 -30.74
C LEU A 443 63.07 -10.22 -30.81
N ARG A 444 63.84 -9.65 -31.75
CA ARG A 444 65.29 -9.88 -31.84
C ARG A 444 66.01 -9.42 -30.56
N LYS A 445 65.73 -8.20 -30.08
CA LYS A 445 66.32 -7.65 -28.85
C LYS A 445 65.94 -8.47 -27.61
N GLU A 446 64.70 -8.93 -27.53
CA GLU A 446 64.25 -9.79 -26.42
C GLU A 446 64.92 -11.17 -26.46
N ALA A 447 65.11 -11.76 -27.65
CA ALA A 447 65.86 -13.01 -27.81
C ALA A 447 67.35 -12.85 -27.45
N GLU A 448 67.97 -11.73 -27.84
CA GLU A 448 69.35 -11.40 -27.48
C GLU A 448 69.53 -11.22 -25.96
N LYS A 449 68.57 -10.59 -25.28
CA LYS A 449 68.56 -10.48 -23.80
C LYS A 449 68.45 -11.84 -23.12
N GLN A 450 67.61 -12.75 -23.64
CA GLN A 450 67.47 -14.10 -23.12
C GLN A 450 68.76 -14.92 -23.27
N ASN A 451 69.49 -14.76 -24.38
CA ASN A 451 70.76 -15.44 -24.62
C ASN A 451 71.94 -14.92 -23.76
N ASN A 452 71.88 -13.66 -23.29
CA ASN A 452 72.92 -13.03 -22.46
C ASN A 452 72.65 -13.11 -20.95
N THR A 453 71.63 -13.84 -20.50
CA THR A 453 71.30 -13.99 -19.07
C THR A 453 72.09 -15.16 -18.45
N PRO A 454 72.85 -14.97 -17.35
CA PRO A 454 73.63 -16.05 -16.74
C PRO A 454 72.76 -17.24 -16.31
N GLN A 455 73.16 -18.46 -16.68
CA GLN A 455 72.52 -19.70 -16.23
C GLN A 455 72.57 -19.78 -14.70
N GLY A 456 71.42 -19.57 -14.04
CA GLY A 456 71.28 -19.72 -12.59
C GLY A 456 70.51 -18.59 -11.90
N ALA A 457 70.25 -17.46 -12.56
CA ALA A 457 69.25 -16.52 -12.06
C ALA A 457 67.87 -17.15 -12.24
N ARG A 458 67.12 -17.34 -11.14
CA ARG A 458 65.74 -17.84 -11.16
C ARG A 458 64.98 -17.12 -12.26
N ALA A 459 64.42 -17.90 -13.19
CA ALA A 459 63.48 -17.44 -14.21
C ALA A 459 62.19 -16.92 -13.52
N SER A 460 62.26 -15.76 -12.86
CA SER A 460 61.11 -14.97 -12.48
C SER A 460 60.62 -14.22 -13.72
N THR A 461 60.14 -15.01 -14.68
CA THR A 461 59.00 -14.79 -15.58
C THR A 461 58.48 -13.35 -15.72
N VAL A 462 59.28 -12.47 -16.32
CA VAL A 462 58.76 -11.32 -17.08
C VAL A 462 58.65 -11.81 -18.53
N THR A 463 57.43 -12.16 -18.97
CA THR A 463 57.19 -12.58 -20.37
C THR A 463 57.43 -11.41 -21.32
N SER A 464 57.74 -11.69 -22.59
CA SER A 464 57.97 -10.66 -23.63
C SER A 464 56.85 -9.61 -23.70
N SER A 465 55.60 -9.99 -23.41
CA SER A 465 54.44 -9.08 -23.28
C SER A 465 54.63 -7.95 -22.28
N TRP A 466 55.29 -8.19 -21.14
CA TRP A 466 55.51 -7.17 -20.10
C TRP A 466 56.54 -6.12 -20.52
N ASN A 467 57.46 -6.52 -21.39
CA ASN A 467 58.54 -5.68 -21.90
C ASN A 467 58.08 -4.83 -23.09
N ILE A 468 56.87 -5.05 -23.62
CA ILE A 468 56.28 -4.19 -24.64
C ILE A 468 56.19 -2.76 -24.07
N PRO A 469 56.69 -1.74 -24.81
CA PRO A 469 56.63 -0.35 -24.38
C PRO A 469 55.21 0.09 -23.97
N ASP A 470 55.12 0.95 -22.95
CA ASP A 470 53.82 1.42 -22.46
C ASP A 470 53.07 2.32 -23.46
N ASN A 471 53.79 2.93 -24.39
CA ASN A 471 53.20 3.64 -25.51
C ASN A 471 52.82 2.73 -26.68
N TRP A 472 52.95 1.39 -26.60
CA TRP A 472 52.47 0.47 -27.63
C TRP A 472 51.13 -0.15 -27.25
N VAL A 473 50.37 -0.66 -28.23
CA VAL A 473 49.24 -1.57 -27.97
C VAL A 473 49.73 -2.75 -27.14
N GLN A 474 48.98 -3.07 -26.10
CA GLN A 474 49.26 -4.18 -25.21
C GLN A 474 48.06 -5.11 -25.10
N LYS A 475 48.36 -6.33 -24.70
CA LYS A 475 47.36 -7.25 -24.20
C LYS A 475 46.59 -6.63 -23.03
N GLY A 476 45.28 -6.82 -23.04
CA GLY A 476 44.36 -6.24 -22.07
C GLY A 476 43.81 -4.88 -22.50
N ASP A 477 44.32 -4.24 -23.55
CA ASP A 477 43.69 -3.01 -24.05
C ASP A 477 42.27 -3.30 -24.55
N ILE A 478 41.36 -2.36 -24.29
CA ILE A 478 39.96 -2.43 -24.69
C ILE A 478 39.80 -1.59 -25.95
N VAL A 479 39.24 -2.18 -26.99
CA VAL A 479 39.00 -1.52 -28.29
C VAL A 479 37.51 -1.31 -28.46
N VAL A 480 37.09 -0.06 -28.63
CA VAL A 480 35.70 0.32 -28.86
C VAL A 480 35.54 0.88 -30.28
N THR A 481 34.52 0.44 -31.00
CA THR A 481 34.22 0.85 -32.37
C THR A 481 32.79 1.35 -32.53
N ALA A 482 32.56 2.20 -33.52
CA ALA A 482 31.23 2.72 -33.87
C ALA A 482 30.28 1.62 -34.42
N GLY A 483 28.97 1.80 -34.22
CA GLY A 483 27.93 0.83 -34.61
C GLY A 483 27.31 1.08 -35.99
N ASN A 484 26.71 0.03 -36.58
CA ASN A 484 26.21 -0.03 -37.98
C ASN A 484 25.00 0.91 -38.32
N GLY A 485 24.75 1.93 -37.48
CA GLY A 485 23.64 2.88 -37.58
C GLY A 485 24.01 4.29 -37.11
N TYR A 486 25.27 4.70 -37.27
CA TYR A 486 25.75 6.05 -36.95
C TYR A 486 25.78 6.42 -35.45
N GLY A 487 25.90 5.44 -34.56
CA GLY A 487 26.17 5.67 -33.14
C GLY A 487 27.66 5.75 -32.83
N ILE A 488 28.05 6.59 -31.87
CA ILE A 488 29.44 6.86 -31.43
C ILE A 488 30.20 5.56 -31.05
N VAL A 489 29.47 4.53 -30.58
CA VAL A 489 29.98 3.22 -30.16
C VAL A 489 28.90 2.16 -30.39
N GLY A 490 29.28 1.04 -30.97
CA GLY A 490 28.38 -0.09 -31.23
C GLY A 490 29.02 -1.45 -30.97
N HIS A 491 30.33 -1.52 -30.76
CA HIS A 491 31.00 -2.77 -30.42
C HIS A 491 32.21 -2.54 -29.53
N VAL A 492 32.55 -3.54 -28.71
CA VAL A 492 33.74 -3.53 -27.86
C VAL A 492 34.41 -4.90 -27.85
N GLY A 493 35.74 -4.91 -27.78
CA GLY A 493 36.56 -6.10 -27.64
C GLY A 493 37.75 -5.84 -26.73
N ILE A 494 38.49 -6.90 -26.41
CA ILE A 494 39.70 -6.84 -25.58
C ILE A 494 40.85 -7.52 -26.34
N ILE A 495 42.05 -6.93 -26.33
CA ILE A 495 43.24 -7.57 -26.88
C ILE A 495 43.60 -8.76 -26.00
N GLY A 496 43.28 -9.98 -26.46
CA GLY A 496 43.47 -11.22 -25.72
C GLY A 496 44.89 -11.78 -25.80
N LYS A 497 45.58 -11.54 -26.92
CA LYS A 497 46.97 -11.94 -27.16
C LYS A 497 47.71 -10.84 -27.91
N ASP A 498 48.97 -10.60 -27.57
CA ASP A 498 49.86 -9.72 -28.33
C ASP A 498 50.75 -10.48 -29.31
N PHE A 499 51.45 -9.74 -30.17
CA PHE A 499 52.33 -10.31 -31.20
C PHE A 499 53.45 -11.19 -30.64
N THR A 500 53.85 -11.03 -29.38
CA THR A 500 54.90 -11.85 -28.77
C THR A 500 54.37 -13.24 -28.38
N GLU A 501 53.10 -13.33 -27.99
CA GLU A 501 52.43 -14.60 -27.65
C GLU A 501 51.97 -15.39 -28.88
N THR A 502 51.81 -14.72 -30.03
CA THR A 502 51.27 -15.33 -31.25
C THR A 502 52.34 -15.82 -32.23
N GLN A 503 53.61 -15.82 -31.85
CA GLN A 503 54.71 -16.29 -32.72
C GLN A 503 54.58 -17.79 -33.09
N GLY A 504 54.01 -18.60 -32.20
CA GLY A 504 53.76 -20.02 -32.44
C GLY A 504 52.44 -20.32 -33.20
N PHE A 505 51.67 -19.29 -33.55
CA PHE A 505 50.40 -19.47 -34.24
C PHE A 505 50.64 -19.65 -35.75
N SER A 506 49.63 -20.15 -36.47
CA SER A 506 49.71 -20.36 -37.92
C SER A 506 48.86 -19.33 -38.69
N GLY A 507 49.19 -19.14 -39.97
CA GLY A 507 48.43 -18.31 -40.90
C GLY A 507 48.32 -16.84 -40.46
N ALA A 508 47.15 -16.24 -40.69
CA ALA A 508 46.87 -14.82 -40.45
C ALA A 508 46.86 -14.39 -38.97
N ASN A 509 47.09 -15.31 -38.04
CA ASN A 509 47.19 -15.00 -36.61
C ASN A 509 48.63 -14.97 -36.09
N LYS A 510 49.61 -15.39 -36.91
CA LYS A 510 51.01 -15.46 -36.50
C LYS A 510 51.62 -14.05 -36.39
N GLY A 511 52.16 -13.72 -35.22
CA GLY A 511 52.82 -12.43 -34.98
C GLY A 511 51.88 -11.22 -34.98
N GLU A 512 50.59 -11.48 -34.73
CA GLU A 512 49.52 -10.49 -34.70
C GLU A 512 49.03 -10.22 -33.28
N TYR A 513 48.42 -9.04 -33.08
CA TYR A 513 47.56 -8.80 -31.92
C TYR A 513 46.19 -9.42 -32.20
N LEU A 514 45.65 -10.19 -31.25
CA LEU A 514 44.35 -10.86 -31.40
C LEU A 514 43.33 -10.23 -30.47
N LEU A 515 42.29 -9.62 -31.06
CA LEU A 515 41.13 -9.10 -30.36
C LEU A 515 40.14 -10.24 -30.08
N VAL A 516 39.74 -10.43 -28.83
CA VAL A 516 38.64 -11.31 -28.43
C VAL A 516 37.36 -10.50 -28.36
N HIS A 517 36.31 -10.95 -29.05
CA HIS A 517 35.03 -10.26 -29.09
C HIS A 517 33.86 -11.23 -29.34
N ALA A 518 32.62 -10.74 -29.15
CA ALA A 518 31.39 -11.49 -29.45
C ALA A 518 30.63 -10.84 -30.63
N PRO A 519 30.78 -11.31 -31.88
CA PRO A 519 30.49 -10.52 -33.09
C PRO A 519 29.02 -10.17 -33.33
N GLY A 520 28.08 -10.93 -32.78
CA GLY A 520 26.65 -10.73 -33.05
C GLY A 520 25.84 -12.02 -33.08
N LYS A 521 24.51 -11.89 -33.23
CA LYS A 521 23.54 -12.99 -33.22
C LYS A 521 23.77 -14.06 -34.29
N THR A 522 24.41 -13.71 -35.40
CA THR A 522 24.65 -14.61 -36.54
C THR A 522 25.99 -15.35 -36.46
N ALA A 523 26.84 -15.02 -35.48
CA ALA A 523 28.14 -15.64 -35.32
C ALA A 523 28.02 -16.98 -34.57
N SER A 524 28.63 -18.02 -35.15
CA SER A 524 28.82 -19.31 -34.51
C SER A 524 30.27 -19.77 -34.70
N PRO A 525 31.07 -19.94 -33.63
CA PRO A 525 30.69 -19.79 -32.22
C PRO A 525 30.50 -18.31 -31.80
N ALA A 526 29.85 -18.09 -30.64
CA ALA A 526 29.42 -16.76 -30.18
C ALA A 526 30.58 -15.83 -29.76
N VAL A 527 31.74 -16.39 -29.40
CA VAL A 527 32.98 -15.66 -29.09
C VAL A 527 34.02 -16.02 -30.14
N GLN A 528 34.69 -15.02 -30.69
CA GLN A 528 35.68 -15.18 -31.75
C GLN A 528 36.93 -14.34 -31.48
N ILE A 529 38.01 -14.68 -32.18
CA ILE A 529 39.22 -13.85 -32.26
C ILE A 529 39.34 -13.23 -33.64
N MET A 530 39.91 -12.03 -33.69
CA MET A 530 40.25 -11.36 -34.94
C MET A 530 41.62 -10.69 -34.83
N PRO A 531 42.50 -10.81 -35.84
CA PRO A 531 43.70 -9.98 -35.93
C PRO A 531 43.33 -8.49 -35.86
N LEU A 532 44.06 -7.73 -35.07
CA LEU A 532 43.84 -6.29 -34.91
C LEU A 532 43.98 -5.56 -36.26
N SER A 533 44.95 -6.00 -37.08
CA SER A 533 45.14 -5.58 -38.47
C SER A 533 43.97 -5.91 -39.40
N LYS A 534 43.06 -6.81 -39.02
CA LYS A 534 41.78 -6.99 -39.74
C LYS A 534 40.69 -6.13 -39.12
N TRP A 535 40.63 -6.07 -37.79
CA TRP A 535 39.67 -5.27 -37.03
C TRP A 535 39.67 -3.79 -37.46
N GLU A 536 40.84 -3.19 -37.60
CA GLU A 536 40.99 -1.78 -37.99
C GLU A 536 40.71 -1.50 -39.47
N PHE A 537 40.79 -2.52 -40.32
CA PHE A 537 40.67 -2.39 -41.77
C PHE A 537 39.35 -2.91 -42.34
N ILE A 538 38.48 -3.53 -41.52
CA ILE A 538 37.11 -3.89 -41.92
C ILE A 538 36.33 -2.68 -42.45
N HIS A 539 36.73 -1.47 -42.04
CA HIS A 539 36.11 -0.21 -42.46
C HIS A 539 37.03 0.70 -43.29
N LYS A 540 38.11 0.17 -43.88
CA LYS A 540 39.06 0.95 -44.69
C LYS A 540 38.31 1.70 -45.81
N GLY A 541 38.42 3.04 -45.79
CA GLY A 541 37.77 3.92 -46.78
C GLY A 541 36.35 4.38 -46.41
N ASN A 542 35.80 3.95 -45.27
CA ASN A 542 34.51 4.40 -44.77
C ASN A 542 34.68 5.60 -43.82
N GLN A 543 34.43 6.81 -44.33
CA GLN A 543 34.57 8.09 -43.60
C GLN A 543 33.67 8.20 -42.34
N HIS A 544 32.74 7.27 -42.14
CA HIS A 544 31.81 7.25 -41.00
C HIS A 544 32.12 6.16 -39.97
N TYR A 545 33.00 5.21 -40.29
CA TYR A 545 33.32 4.02 -39.46
C TYR A 545 34.82 3.88 -39.17
N SER A 546 35.59 4.92 -39.46
CA SER A 546 37.02 4.94 -39.26
C SER A 546 37.42 5.27 -37.81
N GLN A 547 36.52 5.49 -36.85
CA GLN A 547 36.95 5.88 -35.50
C GLN A 547 37.08 4.68 -34.55
N PHE A 548 38.30 4.49 -34.01
CA PHE A 548 38.62 3.46 -33.01
C PHE A 548 39.12 4.11 -31.73
N LEU A 549 38.60 3.67 -30.59
CA LEU A 549 39.01 4.13 -29.28
C LEU A 549 39.73 3.01 -28.54
N TYR A 550 40.96 3.28 -28.11
CA TYR A 550 41.75 2.36 -27.29
C TYR A 550 41.78 2.85 -25.86
N LEU A 551 41.25 2.03 -24.97
CA LEU A 551 41.18 2.28 -23.54
C LEU A 551 42.09 1.31 -22.81
N ARG A 552 42.80 1.81 -21.80
CA ARG A 552 43.62 0.98 -20.92
C ARG A 552 43.41 1.37 -19.46
N VAL A 553 43.51 0.38 -18.58
CA VAL A 553 43.39 0.57 -17.14
C VAL A 553 44.68 1.16 -16.56
N LYS A 554 44.61 2.34 -15.94
CA LYS A 554 45.72 3.02 -15.24
C LYS A 554 46.24 2.17 -14.08
N ASN A 555 47.56 2.07 -14.00
CA ASN A 555 48.28 1.48 -12.85
C ASN A 555 47.84 0.05 -12.49
N ALA A 556 47.35 -0.73 -13.46
CA ALA A 556 46.87 -2.09 -13.25
C ALA A 556 47.22 -3.05 -14.41
N LYS A 557 48.42 -2.90 -15.01
CA LYS A 557 48.92 -3.73 -16.12
C LYS A 557 48.77 -5.25 -15.85
N ALA A 558 49.07 -5.68 -14.63
CA ALA A 558 48.89 -7.06 -14.20
C ALA A 558 47.45 -7.58 -14.32
N MET A 559 46.46 -6.74 -13.99
CA MET A 559 45.06 -7.12 -14.05
C MET A 559 44.54 -7.08 -15.48
N ALA A 560 45.00 -6.14 -16.30
CA ALA A 560 44.69 -6.09 -17.72
C ALA A 560 45.21 -7.36 -18.46
N PHE A 561 46.43 -7.80 -18.14
CA PHE A 561 46.99 -9.02 -18.73
C PHE A 561 46.22 -10.27 -18.32
N LYS A 562 45.86 -10.38 -17.02
CA LYS A 562 44.98 -11.44 -16.54
C LYS A 562 43.61 -11.42 -17.21
N ALA A 563 43.02 -10.24 -17.40
CA ALA A 563 41.73 -10.10 -18.06
C ALA A 563 41.78 -10.60 -19.50
N ALA A 564 42.84 -10.28 -20.23
CA ALA A 564 43.05 -10.79 -21.57
C ALA A 564 43.26 -12.32 -21.60
N ASP A 565 44.00 -12.87 -20.64
CA ASP A 565 44.12 -14.33 -20.49
C ASP A 565 42.77 -14.98 -20.19
N VAL A 566 41.92 -14.36 -19.37
CA VAL A 566 40.54 -14.83 -19.14
C VAL A 566 39.74 -14.77 -20.44
N ALA A 567 39.79 -13.65 -21.17
CA ALA A 567 39.09 -13.49 -22.44
C ALA A 567 39.47 -14.59 -23.44
N TYR A 568 40.76 -14.87 -23.58
CA TYR A 568 41.25 -15.88 -24.52
C TYR A 568 41.00 -17.31 -24.02
N ASN A 569 41.43 -17.64 -22.80
CA ASN A 569 41.42 -19.02 -22.30
C ASN A 569 40.05 -19.48 -21.82
N ASN A 570 39.25 -18.59 -21.23
CA ASN A 570 37.96 -18.96 -20.66
C ASN A 570 36.83 -18.72 -21.68
N TYR A 571 36.82 -17.59 -22.37
CA TYR A 571 35.73 -17.26 -23.29
C TYR A 571 35.96 -17.79 -24.70
N TYR A 572 37.10 -17.49 -25.33
CA TYR A 572 37.36 -17.92 -26.71
C TYR A 572 37.61 -19.43 -26.83
N ASN A 573 38.50 -20.02 -26.04
CA ASN A 573 38.76 -21.47 -26.13
C ASN A 573 37.54 -22.33 -25.76
N ASN A 574 36.59 -21.79 -24.98
CA ASN A 574 35.31 -22.44 -24.69
C ASN A 574 34.13 -21.80 -25.44
N SER A 575 34.37 -21.18 -26.59
CA SER A 575 33.38 -20.38 -27.32
C SER A 575 32.08 -21.12 -27.66
N SER A 576 32.12 -22.44 -27.77
CA SER A 576 30.94 -23.31 -27.99
C SER A 576 29.98 -23.40 -26.80
N LYS A 577 30.42 -23.04 -25.58
CA LYS A 577 29.57 -23.02 -24.38
C LYS A 577 28.68 -21.78 -24.31
N PHE A 578 29.03 -20.73 -25.05
CA PHE A 578 28.36 -19.44 -24.97
C PHE A 578 27.33 -19.25 -26.09
N LYS A 579 26.25 -18.52 -25.77
CA LYS A 579 25.21 -18.12 -26.74
C LYS A 579 25.15 -16.60 -26.79
N TYR A 580 25.06 -16.05 -28.00
CA TYR A 580 24.93 -14.61 -28.13
C TYR A 580 23.51 -14.16 -27.75
N ASP A 581 23.38 -13.39 -26.67
CA ASP A 581 22.10 -12.79 -26.27
C ASP A 581 22.37 -11.49 -25.49
N VAL A 582 21.93 -10.36 -26.05
CA VAL A 582 22.05 -9.02 -25.44
C VAL A 582 20.95 -8.75 -24.42
N PHE A 583 19.81 -9.45 -24.50
CA PHE A 583 18.62 -9.17 -23.69
C PHE A 583 18.49 -10.08 -22.46
N ALA A 584 19.25 -11.17 -22.42
CA ALA A 584 19.35 -12.08 -21.28
C ALA A 584 20.66 -11.90 -20.48
N SER A 585 21.55 -11.01 -20.90
CA SER A 585 22.91 -10.88 -20.39
C SER A 585 23.01 -9.83 -19.28
N SER A 586 22.68 -10.21 -18.04
CA SER A 586 23.00 -9.37 -16.88
C SER A 586 24.48 -9.49 -16.50
N ALA A 587 25.07 -8.38 -16.03
CA ALA A 587 26.40 -8.35 -15.43
C ALA A 587 26.44 -9.01 -14.02
N LYS A 588 25.27 -9.35 -13.46
CA LYS A 588 25.09 -9.97 -12.13
C LYS A 588 24.84 -11.48 -12.20
N THR A 589 24.60 -12.05 -13.38
CA THR A 589 24.31 -13.48 -13.55
C THR A 589 25.47 -14.19 -14.24
N ASN A 590 25.95 -15.28 -13.62
CA ASN A 590 26.98 -16.15 -14.19
C ASN A 590 26.34 -17.20 -15.12
N ASP A 591 25.73 -16.72 -16.21
CA ASP A 591 25.12 -17.54 -17.26
C ASP A 591 26.00 -17.62 -18.51
N ASN A 592 25.64 -18.52 -19.43
CA ASN A 592 26.33 -18.72 -20.71
C ASN A 592 25.89 -17.71 -21.80
N ASN A 593 25.07 -16.71 -21.47
CA ASN A 593 24.65 -15.68 -22.43
C ASN A 593 25.69 -14.56 -22.47
N ILE A 594 26.20 -14.29 -23.67
CA ILE A 594 27.31 -13.36 -23.87
C ILE A 594 26.99 -12.35 -24.99
N TYR A 595 27.59 -11.17 -24.91
CA TYR A 595 27.69 -10.19 -26.00
C TYR A 595 28.93 -9.32 -25.75
N SER A 596 29.25 -8.42 -26.67
CA SER A 596 30.53 -7.71 -26.73
C SER A 596 30.92 -7.03 -25.41
N ALA A 597 30.02 -6.23 -24.81
CA ALA A 597 30.31 -5.53 -23.57
C ALA A 597 30.41 -6.46 -22.34
N LYS A 598 29.47 -7.41 -22.17
CA LYS A 598 29.55 -8.36 -21.04
C LYS A 598 30.80 -9.22 -21.10
N LEU A 599 31.26 -9.61 -22.30
CA LEU A 599 32.50 -10.37 -22.46
C LEU A 599 33.71 -9.62 -21.89
N VAL A 600 33.87 -8.35 -22.28
CA VAL A 600 35.00 -7.55 -21.82
C VAL A 600 34.90 -7.29 -20.32
N TYR A 601 33.72 -6.95 -19.81
CA TYR A 601 33.52 -6.70 -18.39
C TYR A 601 33.81 -7.92 -17.52
N LEU A 602 33.22 -9.08 -17.85
CA LEU A 602 33.42 -10.29 -17.07
C LEU A 602 34.86 -10.78 -17.17
N SER A 603 35.56 -10.55 -18.28
CA SER A 603 36.98 -10.87 -18.40
C SER A 603 37.81 -10.14 -17.34
N TYR A 604 37.52 -8.86 -17.10
CA TYR A 604 38.16 -8.09 -16.04
C TYR A 604 37.67 -8.46 -14.65
N LEU A 605 36.36 -8.66 -14.46
CA LEU A 605 35.80 -9.05 -13.17
C LEU A 605 36.39 -10.37 -12.69
N HIS A 606 36.47 -11.37 -13.56
CA HIS A 606 37.08 -12.68 -13.28
C HIS A 606 38.61 -12.61 -13.13
N ALA A 607 39.26 -11.59 -13.69
CA ALA A 607 40.66 -11.28 -13.39
C ALA A 607 40.85 -10.58 -12.03
N GLY A 608 39.77 -10.34 -11.29
CA GLY A 608 39.79 -9.70 -9.98
C GLY A 608 39.80 -8.16 -10.04
N TYR A 609 39.40 -7.57 -11.18
CA TYR A 609 39.38 -6.14 -11.36
C TYR A 609 38.02 -5.66 -11.85
N ASN A 610 37.33 -4.86 -11.04
CA ASN A 610 36.03 -4.36 -11.41
C ASN A 610 36.15 -2.98 -12.09
N ILE A 611 35.76 -2.92 -13.37
CA ILE A 611 35.79 -1.69 -14.17
C ILE A 611 34.60 -0.74 -13.86
N PHE A 612 33.46 -1.26 -13.38
CA PHE A 612 32.25 -0.45 -13.13
C PHE A 612 31.72 -0.62 -11.69
N PRO A 613 31.30 0.45 -10.98
CA PRO A 613 30.74 0.32 -9.64
C PRO A 613 29.44 -0.51 -9.65
N THR A 614 29.31 -1.45 -8.70
CA THR A 614 28.34 -2.56 -8.64
C THR A 614 26.85 -2.18 -8.47
N GLY A 615 26.50 -0.90 -8.63
CA GLY A 615 25.14 -0.40 -8.40
C GLY A 615 24.29 -0.15 -9.65
N PHE A 616 24.90 0.15 -10.81
CA PHE A 616 24.19 0.96 -11.82
C PHE A 616 23.72 0.25 -13.09
N PHE A 617 24.28 -0.91 -13.47
CA PHE A 617 24.04 -1.46 -14.80
C PHE A 617 23.30 -2.80 -14.77
N TYR A 618 22.01 -2.75 -15.11
CA TYR A 618 21.20 -3.95 -15.41
C TYR A 618 21.59 -4.60 -16.75
N LEU A 619 22.11 -3.82 -17.69
CA LEU A 619 22.73 -4.25 -18.95
C LEU A 619 23.90 -3.31 -19.26
N LEU A 620 25.06 -3.84 -19.66
CA LEU A 620 26.26 -3.03 -19.96
C LEU A 620 26.34 -2.69 -21.46
N HIS A 621 26.35 -1.43 -21.86
CA HIS A 621 26.48 -1.04 -23.26
C HIS A 621 27.95 -0.79 -23.64
N PRO A 622 28.38 -0.96 -24.92
CA PRO A 622 29.69 -0.49 -25.38
C PRO A 622 29.98 1.00 -25.06
N TYR A 623 28.93 1.82 -24.92
CA TYR A 623 29.05 3.22 -24.48
C TYR A 623 29.52 3.39 -23.05
N ASP A 624 29.21 2.44 -22.17
CA ASP A 624 29.58 2.57 -20.77
C ASP A 624 31.10 2.66 -20.61
N TYR A 625 31.88 2.03 -21.51
CA TYR A 625 33.34 2.07 -21.56
C TYR A 625 33.96 3.45 -21.86
N ILE A 626 33.19 4.36 -22.46
CA ILE A 626 33.65 5.70 -22.84
C ILE A 626 32.85 6.81 -22.15
N SER A 627 31.99 6.45 -21.20
CA SER A 627 31.12 7.37 -20.47
C SER A 627 31.90 8.24 -19.45
N PRO A 628 31.34 9.37 -18.99
CA PRO A 628 31.94 10.16 -17.91
C PRO A 628 32.12 9.38 -16.59
N ILE A 629 31.32 8.32 -16.37
CA ILE A 629 31.44 7.44 -15.19
C ILE A 629 32.71 6.57 -15.28
N THR A 630 33.18 6.23 -16.48
CA THR A 630 34.42 5.47 -16.68
C THR A 630 35.69 6.26 -16.40
N THR A 631 35.69 7.57 -16.63
CA THR A 631 36.83 8.45 -16.32
C THR A 631 37.04 8.62 -14.80
N ALA A 632 36.01 8.40 -13.99
CA ALA A 632 36.12 8.35 -12.53
C ALA A 632 36.83 7.08 -12.00
N HIS A 633 36.98 6.02 -12.82
CA HIS A 633 37.47 4.70 -12.37
C HIS A 633 38.61 4.10 -13.21
N LYS A 634 39.64 4.92 -13.49
CA LYS A 634 40.97 4.46 -13.94
C LYS A 634 41.04 3.86 -15.36
N LEU A 635 40.02 3.94 -16.22
CA LEU A 635 40.22 3.75 -17.66
C LEU A 635 40.72 5.06 -18.28
N THR A 636 41.89 5.05 -18.92
CA THR A 636 42.36 6.16 -19.76
C THR A 636 42.07 5.85 -21.21
N LEU A 637 41.65 6.87 -21.94
CA LEU A 637 41.68 6.88 -23.40
C LEU A 637 43.11 7.23 -23.85
N TYR A 638 43.76 6.31 -24.58
CA TYR A 638 45.15 6.49 -25.05
C TYR A 638 45.22 6.80 -26.55
N PHE A 639 44.32 6.27 -27.36
CA PHE A 639 44.39 6.48 -28.80
C PHE A 639 43.01 6.60 -29.44
N HIS A 640 42.92 7.56 -30.34
CA HIS A 640 41.80 7.80 -31.24
C HIS A 640 42.32 7.66 -32.67
N GLY A 641 42.00 6.54 -33.31
CA GLY A 641 42.47 6.21 -34.66
C GLY A 641 41.46 6.53 -35.75
N GLU A 642 41.95 6.86 -36.95
CA GLU A 642 41.19 6.87 -38.21
C GLU A 642 41.53 5.61 -39.04
N GLY A 643 40.67 4.59 -38.99
CA GLY A 643 40.73 3.33 -39.71
C GLY A 643 41.19 3.48 -41.16
N GLY A 644 42.16 2.65 -41.52
CA GLY A 644 42.80 2.68 -42.84
C GLY A 644 43.97 3.65 -42.99
N LYS A 645 44.35 4.40 -41.94
CA LYS A 645 45.59 5.18 -41.88
C LYS A 645 46.58 4.56 -40.90
N TRP A 646 47.59 3.86 -41.42
CA TRP A 646 48.83 3.64 -40.69
C TRP A 646 49.76 4.77 -41.12
N TRP A 647 49.91 5.78 -40.27
CA TRP A 647 50.95 6.80 -40.41
C TRP A 647 51.39 7.16 -38.99
N GLY A 648 52.68 7.35 -38.67
CA GLY A 648 53.82 7.70 -39.55
C GLY A 648 54.22 6.72 -40.63
#